data_AF-A0A4W4DTS3-F1
#
_entry.id   AF-A0A4W4DTS3-F1
#
_cell.length_a   1.000
_cell.length_b   1.000
_cell.length_c   1.000
_cell.angle_alpha   90.00
_cell.angle_beta   90.00
_cell.angle_gamma   90.00
#
_symmetry.space_group_name_H-M   'P 1'
#
loop_
_entity.id
_entity.type
_entity.pdbx_description
1 polymer ?
#
loop_
_entity_poly.entity_id
_entity_poly.type
_entity_poly.pdbx_seq_one_letter_code
_entity_poly.pdbx_strand_id
1 'polypeptide(L)'
;MNTTSEIRNIPCIPGPIVKLNVMADPNNPVNLNVEYDTEAMLMAGDVFPVFKVTVVSEEGGPVRSISPADLSMLLWQGSASGSRPPPEVSRSLRNCTTSYKEIPERVGKYMVQFVLVVGKSRCLWSSQIALNVVPNKPVKLVPDTVPPTPVVSNSSTQANRTLLEKLCLNIMDKYNNPAGLRFSGQVVVKVLSVEGEDTKDLPRFQNKTKTLTYSLTNGQSTITNLALMENSPGEDGAEYQLQFCPVIQGPAPYLAPFTLLFRFYNDAESQKVVAAMSKKRDQLSRSIEMYKDILETNKQLISELKSQVNDSTGRASQLKSELSKIGLDVSKLSDVIEDLIAQKKAELERIQNQPRRKCTMPDPFKGSPDVLGKIAHLAQVEDDDVAKVISWHLLGDMDCVVTETTAAARKIYDETQGRQQRAVLCLLLRSGFHLATLPYRPLPHIRNEGNLFHPVGNPVFVRDLLIFPEHAESCNMVFASLLGDTILVDDLDSANHYRKGVVQSKVQCPTLLTRHGERIRSNGKFGGLQNKAPSIEKLRGQVFGAPLPKEYQTTCKQIKLLQQLSVAIQKTWERQKDYDSHMQYMKSPEMKEKQQELRQQEVELRDIEQKLTSTPVRSFPASAAKPSNVDAADSPPAKRARRKTRRALGKSPTS
;
A
#
# COMPACT_ATOMS: atom_id res chain seq x y z
N MET A 1 16.32 20.56 26.69
CA MET A 1 17.69 20.38 27.23
C MET A 1 18.64 21.04 26.24
N ASN A 2 19.40 22.03 26.70
CA ASN A 2 20.32 22.79 25.85
C ASN A 2 21.55 21.96 25.53
N THR A 3 21.67 21.48 24.29
CA THR A 3 22.89 20.86 23.78
C THR A 3 23.75 21.92 23.11
N THR A 4 24.78 22.35 23.83
CA THR A 4 25.92 23.11 23.29
C THR A 4 26.90 22.10 22.72
N SER A 5 27.16 22.13 21.41
CA SER A 5 28.22 21.34 20.77
C SER A 5 29.43 22.24 20.51
N GLU A 6 30.53 21.97 21.23
CA GLU A 6 31.84 22.57 20.99
C GLU A 6 32.47 21.99 19.71
N ILE A 7 32.77 22.86 18.74
CA ILE A 7 33.57 22.52 17.57
C ILE A 7 35.02 22.95 17.86
N ARG A 8 35.97 22.02 17.68
CA ARG A 8 37.40 22.17 17.99
C ARG A 8 38.06 23.36 17.28
N ASN A 9 38.83 24.12 18.06
CA ASN A 9 39.60 25.31 17.70
C ASN A 9 40.64 25.07 16.58
N ILE A 10 40.53 25.85 15.51
CA ILE A 10 41.63 26.28 14.63
C ILE A 10 41.89 27.76 15.01
N PRO A 11 43.13 28.29 15.00
CA PRO A 11 43.45 29.57 15.62
C PRO A 11 42.64 30.71 14.99
N CYS A 12 41.77 31.35 15.78
CA CYS A 12 40.78 32.30 15.31
C CYS A 12 41.34 33.73 15.36
N ILE A 13 41.21 34.46 14.26
CA ILE A 13 41.41 35.91 14.17
C ILE A 13 40.29 36.58 15.00
N PRO A 14 40.59 37.57 15.89
CA PRO A 14 39.58 38.15 16.75
C PRO A 14 38.55 38.96 15.94
N GLY A 15 37.34 38.43 15.83
CA GLY A 15 36.19 39.07 15.18
C GLY A 15 34.93 39.02 16.06
N PRO A 16 33.89 39.80 15.74
CA PRO A 16 32.68 39.87 16.54
C PRO A 16 31.95 38.52 16.60
N ILE A 17 31.61 38.09 17.82
CA ILE A 17 30.87 36.85 18.09
C ILE A 17 29.40 37.07 17.72
N VAL A 18 28.96 36.52 16.60
CA VAL A 18 27.56 36.56 16.17
C VAL A 18 26.79 35.40 16.83
N LYS A 19 25.79 35.72 17.66
CA LYS A 19 24.84 34.75 18.21
C LYS A 19 23.65 34.62 17.25
N LEU A 20 23.60 33.51 16.51
CA LEU A 20 22.46 33.14 15.66
C LEU A 20 21.41 32.42 16.49
N ASN A 21 20.21 33.00 16.60
CA ASN A 21 19.04 32.32 17.14
C ASN A 21 18.21 31.77 15.97
N VAL A 22 18.36 30.48 15.70
CA VAL A 22 17.52 29.75 14.73
C VAL A 22 16.22 29.41 15.44
N MET A 23 15.10 29.95 14.95
CA MET A 23 13.78 29.61 15.45
C MET A 23 13.30 28.34 14.75
N ALA A 24 12.77 27.40 15.52
CA ALA A 24 12.22 26.16 15.02
C ALA A 24 10.95 26.39 14.20
N ASP A 25 10.81 25.73 13.05
CA ASP A 25 9.59 25.83 12.23
C ASP A 25 8.46 24.93 12.80
N PRO A 26 7.30 25.51 13.17
CA PRO A 26 6.16 24.76 13.71
C PRO A 26 5.52 23.78 12.71
N ASN A 27 5.78 23.94 11.40
CA ASN A 27 5.18 23.12 10.34
C ASN A 27 6.18 22.15 9.69
N ASN A 28 7.47 22.23 10.02
CA ASN A 28 8.48 21.30 9.50
C ASN A 28 8.51 20.00 10.32
N PRO A 29 8.05 18.85 9.79
CA PRO A 29 8.04 17.61 10.53
C PRO A 29 9.46 17.05 10.66
N VAL A 30 9.84 16.68 11.89
CA VAL A 30 11.17 16.11 12.18
C VAL A 30 11.12 14.71 12.79
N ASN A 31 10.03 14.36 13.47
CA ASN A 31 9.92 13.07 14.15
C ASN A 31 8.49 12.53 14.11
N LEU A 32 8.37 11.20 14.20
CA LEU A 32 7.11 10.49 14.38
C LEU A 32 7.09 9.88 15.78
N ASN A 33 6.22 10.39 16.64
CA ASN A 33 5.95 9.76 17.93
C ASN A 33 4.76 8.81 17.79
N VAL A 34 4.90 7.58 18.28
CA VAL A 34 3.84 6.56 18.19
C VAL A 34 3.49 6.12 19.59
N GLU A 35 2.26 6.41 20.00
CA GLU A 35 1.68 5.98 21.27
C GLU A 35 0.73 4.81 20.99
N TYR A 36 0.86 3.74 21.76
CA TYR A 36 -0.06 2.60 21.72
C TYR A 36 -0.10 1.95 23.10
N ASP A 37 -1.14 1.15 23.33
CA ASP A 37 -1.26 0.37 24.56
C ASP A 37 -0.22 -0.76 24.55
N THR A 38 0.87 -0.57 25.30
CA THR A 38 1.96 -1.56 25.43
C THR A 38 1.59 -2.74 26.33
N GLU A 39 0.51 -2.63 27.11
CA GLU A 39 0.02 -3.68 28.01
C GLU A 39 -0.99 -4.60 27.33
N ALA A 40 -1.54 -4.18 26.17
CA ALA A 40 -2.46 -4.98 25.38
C ALA A 40 -1.84 -6.31 24.93
N MET A 41 -2.54 -7.42 25.20
CA MET A 41 -2.17 -8.73 24.66
C MET A 41 -2.57 -8.82 23.18
N LEU A 42 -1.59 -8.99 22.31
CA LEU A 42 -1.79 -9.10 20.86
C LEU A 42 -2.08 -10.55 20.48
N MET A 43 -3.35 -10.93 20.54
CA MET A 43 -3.78 -12.28 20.14
C MET A 43 -3.76 -12.43 18.61
N ALA A 44 -3.26 -13.58 18.14
CA ALA A 44 -3.21 -13.89 16.71
C ALA A 44 -4.58 -13.76 16.05
N GLY A 45 -4.64 -13.05 14.90
CA GLY A 45 -5.87 -12.79 14.13
C GLY A 45 -6.95 -11.94 14.81
N ASP A 46 -6.62 -11.24 15.90
CA ASP A 46 -7.45 -10.16 16.44
C ASP A 46 -7.11 -8.82 15.74
N VAL A 47 -7.71 -7.72 16.20
CA VAL A 47 -7.47 -6.37 15.66
C VAL A 47 -6.36 -5.69 16.46
N PHE A 48 -5.48 -4.96 15.78
CA PHE A 48 -4.43 -4.20 16.47
C PHE A 48 -5.03 -3.15 17.42
N PRO A 49 -4.37 -2.86 18.57
CA PRO A 49 -4.71 -1.70 19.37
C PRO A 49 -4.52 -0.42 18.55
N VAL A 50 -5.25 0.63 18.93
CA VAL A 50 -5.18 1.90 18.21
C VAL A 50 -3.78 2.51 18.38
N PHE A 51 -3.04 2.62 17.28
CA PHE A 51 -1.79 3.37 17.23
C PHE A 51 -2.09 4.85 17.01
N LYS A 52 -1.73 5.68 17.98
CA LYS A 52 -1.79 7.14 17.87
C LYS A 52 -0.45 7.67 17.39
N VAL A 53 -0.37 7.96 16.09
CA VAL A 53 0.83 8.53 15.46
C VAL A 53 0.73 10.05 15.48
N THR A 54 1.66 10.70 16.17
CA THR A 54 1.79 12.16 16.24
C THR A 54 3.02 12.61 15.47
N VAL A 55 2.83 13.48 14.49
CA VAL A 55 3.95 14.09 13.76
C VAL A 55 4.44 15.31 14.52
N VAL A 56 5.71 15.29 14.91
CA VAL A 56 6.32 16.34 15.75
C VAL A 56 7.11 17.29 14.87
N SER A 57 6.87 18.59 15.05
CA SER A 57 7.59 19.67 14.38
C SER A 57 8.94 19.98 15.03
N GLU A 58 9.75 20.84 14.42
CA GLU A 58 10.99 21.32 15.04
C GLU A 58 10.75 22.01 16.38
N GLU A 59 9.58 22.64 16.56
CA GLU A 59 9.19 23.32 17.80
C GLU A 59 8.75 22.32 18.89
N GLY A 60 8.67 21.02 18.56
CA GLY A 60 8.21 19.96 19.46
C GLY A 60 6.69 19.82 19.54
N GLY A 61 5.93 20.62 18.77
CA GLY A 61 4.47 20.57 18.71
C GLY A 61 3.93 19.61 17.63
N PRO A 62 2.63 19.25 17.68
CA PRO A 62 2.01 18.41 16.66
C PRO A 62 1.74 19.19 15.36
N VAL A 63 2.22 18.68 14.22
CA VAL A 63 1.95 19.26 12.88
C VAL A 63 0.53 18.90 12.43
N ARG A 64 -0.29 19.91 12.10
CA ARG A 64 -1.72 19.71 11.72
C ARG A 64 -1.97 19.64 10.21
N SER A 65 -0.97 19.96 9.38
CA SER A 65 -1.14 20.14 7.92
C SER A 65 -0.81 18.90 7.08
N ILE A 66 -0.83 17.70 7.67
CA ILE A 66 -0.38 16.47 7.01
C ILE A 66 -1.57 15.60 6.59
N SER A 67 -1.54 15.10 5.36
CA SER A 67 -2.54 14.17 4.86
C SER A 67 -2.34 12.77 5.46
N PRO A 68 -3.38 12.12 5.99
CA PRO A 68 -3.31 10.73 6.45
C PRO A 68 -2.89 9.74 5.36
N ALA A 69 -3.05 10.08 4.07
CA ALA A 69 -2.67 9.23 2.94
C ALA A 69 -1.15 9.08 2.77
N ASP A 70 -0.37 10.00 3.34
CA ASP A 70 1.09 10.00 3.25
C ASP A 70 1.76 9.17 4.36
N LEU A 71 0.96 8.64 5.30
CA LEU A 71 1.39 7.78 6.40
C LEU A 71 1.15 6.31 6.05
N SER A 72 2.17 5.47 6.22
CA SER A 72 2.06 4.03 6.02
C SER A 72 2.61 3.26 7.23
N MET A 73 2.04 2.08 7.47
CA MET A 73 2.50 1.14 8.48
C MET A 73 3.13 -0.07 7.81
N LEU A 74 4.34 -0.43 8.23
CA LEU A 74 5.07 -1.59 7.75
C LEU A 74 5.10 -2.65 8.86
N LEU A 75 4.88 -3.91 8.50
CA LEU A 75 4.84 -5.04 9.41
C LEU A 75 5.67 -6.19 8.83
N TRP A 76 6.59 -6.74 9.61
CA TRP A 76 7.37 -7.92 9.20
C TRP A 76 7.73 -8.82 10.39
N GLN A 77 8.03 -10.09 10.11
CA GLN A 77 8.47 -11.04 11.12
C GLN A 77 9.99 -10.91 11.31
N GLY A 78 10.47 -10.80 12.55
CA GLY A 78 11.91 -10.70 12.82
C GLY A 78 12.28 -9.95 14.10
N SER A 79 13.58 -9.66 14.23
CA SER A 79 14.14 -8.85 15.31
C SER A 79 14.48 -7.44 14.82
N ALA A 80 14.67 -6.50 15.74
CA ALA A 80 15.06 -5.12 15.40
C ALA A 80 16.34 -5.10 14.55
N SER A 81 16.28 -4.49 13.36
CA SER A 81 17.45 -4.30 12.48
C SER A 81 17.78 -2.81 12.35
N GLY A 82 18.23 -2.19 13.44
CA GLY A 82 18.60 -0.77 13.45
C GLY A 82 17.41 0.18 13.20
N SER A 83 17.67 1.32 12.56
CA SER A 83 16.65 2.38 12.35
C SER A 83 15.79 2.22 11.10
N ARG A 84 16.09 1.25 10.23
CA ARG A 84 15.41 1.07 8.92
C ARG A 84 14.88 -0.36 8.75
N PRO A 85 13.77 -0.55 8.02
CA PRO A 85 13.24 -1.88 7.76
C PRO A 85 14.14 -2.65 6.77
N PRO A 86 14.01 -3.99 6.70
CA PRO A 86 14.75 -4.80 5.74
C PRO A 86 14.57 -4.33 4.28
N PRO A 87 15.55 -4.56 3.39
CA PRO A 87 15.49 -4.11 1.99
C PRO A 87 14.28 -4.64 1.21
N GLU A 88 13.83 -5.86 1.53
CA GLU A 88 12.66 -6.50 0.90
C GLU A 88 11.35 -5.77 1.24
N VAL A 89 11.17 -5.40 2.51
CA VAL A 89 10.01 -4.64 2.99
C VAL A 89 10.07 -3.18 2.50
N SER A 90 11.28 -2.61 2.43
CA SER A 90 11.51 -1.25 1.92
C SER A 90 11.14 -1.08 0.44
N ARG A 91 11.24 -2.14 -0.38
CA ARG A 91 10.86 -2.11 -1.81
C ARG A 91 9.35 -2.09 -2.03
N SER A 92 8.58 -2.58 -1.06
CA SER A 92 7.10 -2.62 -1.07
C SER A 92 6.45 -1.24 -0.85
N LEU A 93 7.17 -0.27 -0.25
CA LEU A 93 6.67 1.11 -0.03
C LEU A 93 6.16 1.82 -1.29
N ARG A 94 6.58 1.40 -2.49
CA ARG A 94 6.13 2.05 -3.74
C ARG A 94 4.68 1.76 -4.11
N ASN A 95 4.01 0.78 -3.48
CA ASN A 95 2.67 0.33 -3.86
C ASN A 95 1.68 0.05 -2.71
N CYS A 96 1.97 0.36 -1.44
CA CYS A 96 1.12 -0.08 -0.32
C CYS A 96 0.40 1.06 0.42
N THR A 97 -0.90 1.21 0.16
CA THR A 97 -1.91 1.83 1.06
C THR A 97 -2.56 0.78 1.97
N THR A 98 -1.83 -0.26 2.38
CA THR A 98 -2.40 -1.32 3.22
C THR A 98 -2.35 -0.89 4.68
N SER A 99 -3.45 -0.33 5.17
CA SER A 99 -3.72 -0.27 6.60
C SER A 99 -3.95 -1.69 7.10
N TYR A 100 -2.93 -2.31 7.70
CA TYR A 100 -3.12 -3.61 8.36
C TYR A 100 -4.03 -3.41 9.57
N LYS A 101 -5.26 -3.89 9.46
CA LYS A 101 -6.24 -3.87 10.56
C LYS A 101 -6.09 -5.08 11.48
N GLU A 102 -5.55 -6.17 10.96
CA GLU A 102 -5.54 -7.48 11.62
C GLU A 102 -4.13 -7.89 12.06
N ILE A 103 -4.03 -8.44 13.25
CA ILE A 103 -2.83 -9.05 13.81
C ILE A 103 -2.54 -10.35 13.04
N PRO A 104 -1.27 -10.65 12.69
CA PRO A 104 -0.91 -11.90 12.02
C PRO A 104 -1.51 -13.14 12.68
N GLU A 105 -1.92 -14.11 11.86
CA GLU A 105 -2.52 -15.37 12.34
C GLU A 105 -1.51 -16.31 13.01
N ARG A 106 -0.21 -16.12 12.75
CA ARG A 106 0.85 -16.94 13.35
C ARG A 106 1.47 -16.21 14.55
N VAL A 107 1.71 -16.97 15.61
CA VAL A 107 2.44 -16.46 16.78
C VAL A 107 3.90 -16.18 16.45
N GLY A 108 4.44 -15.14 17.08
CA GLY A 108 5.84 -14.78 16.88
C GLY A 108 6.15 -13.33 17.23
N LYS A 109 7.43 -13.00 17.06
CA LYS A 109 7.93 -11.63 17.19
C LYS A 109 7.83 -10.93 15.85
N TYR A 110 7.02 -9.88 15.82
CA TYR A 110 6.81 -9.02 14.68
C TYR A 110 7.34 -7.63 14.98
N MET A 111 7.71 -6.91 13.93
CA MET A 111 8.19 -5.54 14.00
C MET A 111 7.25 -4.64 13.22
N VAL A 112 6.86 -3.53 13.84
CA VAL A 112 6.07 -2.48 13.19
C VAL A 112 6.89 -1.20 13.10
N GLN A 113 6.80 -0.52 11.97
CA GLN A 113 7.40 0.80 11.78
C GLN A 113 6.48 1.68 10.94
N PHE A 114 6.31 2.92 11.37
CA PHE A 114 5.53 3.91 10.66
C PHE A 114 6.45 4.80 9.82
N VAL A 115 5.98 5.14 8.62
CA VAL A 115 6.70 5.98 7.68
C VAL A 115 5.78 7.08 7.17
N LEU A 116 6.27 8.31 7.19
CA LEU A 116 5.60 9.47 6.63
C LEU A 116 6.40 9.99 5.44
N VAL A 117 5.76 10.10 4.28
CA VAL A 117 6.37 10.69 3.08
C VAL A 117 6.08 12.19 3.05
N VAL A 118 7.12 13.01 3.17
CA VAL A 118 7.05 14.47 3.16
C VAL A 118 7.58 14.98 1.81
N GLY A 119 6.67 15.43 0.94
CA GLY A 119 7.02 15.93 -0.40
C GLY A 119 7.40 14.82 -1.38
N LYS A 120 8.37 15.09 -2.28
CA LYS A 120 8.69 14.16 -3.41
C LYS A 120 9.67 13.03 -3.05
N SER A 121 10.44 13.16 -1.96
CA SER A 121 11.54 12.21 -1.67
C SER A 121 11.97 12.07 -0.19
N ARG A 122 11.41 12.84 0.76
CA ARG A 122 11.85 12.78 2.17
C ARG A 122 10.93 11.87 2.95
N CYS A 123 11.46 10.77 3.51
CA CYS A 123 10.69 9.88 4.39
C CYS A 123 11.15 10.06 5.84
N LEU A 124 10.19 10.26 6.74
CA LEU A 124 10.39 10.21 8.18
C LEU A 124 9.98 8.85 8.71
N TRP A 125 10.79 8.29 9.60
CA TRP A 125 10.62 6.94 10.13
C TRP A 125 10.40 7.02 11.64
N SER A 126 9.42 6.28 12.16
CA SER A 126 9.30 6.08 13.61
C SER A 126 10.38 5.12 14.11
N SER A 127 10.51 5.02 15.43
CA SER A 127 11.18 3.88 16.06
C SER A 127 10.52 2.56 15.66
N GLN A 128 11.31 1.48 15.62
CA GLN A 128 10.79 0.13 15.42
C GLN A 128 10.11 -0.34 16.70
N ILE A 129 8.88 -0.84 16.57
CA ILE A 129 8.06 -1.34 17.66
C ILE A 129 8.06 -2.86 17.58
N ALA A 130 8.56 -3.51 18.63
CA ALA A 130 8.52 -4.96 18.74
C ALA A 130 7.15 -5.40 19.28
N LEU A 131 6.41 -6.14 18.48
CA LEU A 131 5.13 -6.72 18.82
C LEU A 131 5.30 -8.21 19.06
N ASN A 132 4.83 -8.69 20.21
CA ASN A 132 4.83 -10.10 20.55
C ASN A 132 3.40 -10.64 20.36
N VAL A 133 3.18 -11.34 19.25
CA VAL A 133 1.88 -11.95 18.94
C VAL A 133 1.77 -13.25 19.72
N VAL A 134 0.79 -13.31 20.61
CA VAL A 134 0.48 -14.46 21.46
C VAL A 134 -0.65 -15.31 20.85
N PRO A 135 -0.74 -16.60 21.21
CA PRO A 135 -1.83 -17.45 20.75
C PRO A 135 -3.19 -16.85 21.12
N ASN A 136 -4.19 -17.03 20.27
CA ASN A 136 -5.57 -16.65 20.59
C ASN A 136 -6.17 -17.65 21.60
N LYS A 137 -7.43 -17.44 21.99
CA LYS A 137 -8.18 -18.32 22.89
C LYS A 137 -8.11 -19.78 22.40
N PRO A 138 -7.91 -20.75 23.30
CA PRO A 138 -7.86 -22.16 22.93
C PRO A 138 -9.25 -22.62 22.46
N VAL A 139 -9.29 -23.38 21.36
CA VAL A 139 -10.56 -23.81 20.76
C VAL A 139 -10.62 -25.32 20.58
N LYS A 140 -9.49 -25.98 20.31
CA LYS A 140 -9.49 -27.38 19.86
C LYS A 140 -8.27 -28.15 20.33
N LEU A 141 -8.43 -29.45 20.46
CA LEU A 141 -7.33 -30.40 20.67
C LEU A 141 -6.89 -30.92 19.30
N VAL A 142 -5.60 -30.85 18.99
CA VAL A 142 -5.05 -31.24 17.68
C VAL A 142 -3.76 -32.04 17.88
N PRO A 143 -3.53 -33.11 17.11
CA PRO A 143 -2.27 -33.84 17.16
C PRO A 143 -1.13 -33.08 16.46
N ASP A 144 0.10 -33.23 16.97
CA ASP A 144 1.32 -32.68 16.32
C ASP A 144 1.53 -33.24 14.92
N THR A 145 1.15 -34.49 14.73
CA THR A 145 1.19 -35.17 13.44
C THR A 145 -0.06 -36.01 13.34
N VAL A 146 -0.82 -35.85 12.25
CA VAL A 146 -2.04 -36.62 12.03
C VAL A 146 -1.67 -38.11 12.01
N PRO A 147 -2.15 -38.91 12.98
CA PRO A 147 -1.81 -40.33 13.03
C PRO A 147 -2.47 -41.07 11.86
N PRO A 148 -1.84 -42.15 11.36
CA PRO A 148 -2.48 -43.00 10.37
C PRO A 148 -3.75 -43.63 10.97
N THR A 149 -4.72 -43.95 10.11
CA THR A 149 -5.94 -44.65 10.56
C THR A 149 -5.57 -46.01 11.13
N PRO A 150 -5.81 -46.29 12.43
CA PRO A 150 -5.43 -47.57 13.02
C PRO A 150 -6.30 -48.71 12.52
N VAL A 151 -5.68 -49.87 12.35
CA VAL A 151 -6.36 -51.12 12.01
C VAL A 151 -5.90 -52.18 12.99
N VAL A 152 -6.82 -52.68 13.80
CA VAL A 152 -6.53 -53.58 14.91
C VAL A 152 -7.24 -54.91 14.73
N SER A 153 -6.65 -55.98 15.27
CA SER A 153 -7.30 -57.29 15.32
C SER A 153 -7.52 -57.82 16.73
N ASN A 154 -8.51 -58.70 16.82
CA ASN A 154 -8.80 -59.48 18.00
C ASN A 154 -7.80 -60.64 18.18
N SER A 155 -6.55 -60.30 18.47
CA SER A 155 -5.45 -61.25 18.62
C SER A 155 -4.87 -61.22 20.04
N SER A 156 -4.30 -62.33 20.48
CA SER A 156 -3.49 -62.40 21.72
C SER A 156 -2.21 -61.57 21.62
N THR A 157 -1.74 -61.28 20.40
CA THR A 157 -0.52 -60.49 20.16
C THR A 157 -0.76 -58.99 20.38
N GLN A 158 0.00 -58.37 21.29
CA GLN A 158 -0.17 -56.96 21.65
C GLN A 158 0.01 -55.98 20.48
N ALA A 159 0.96 -56.24 19.58
CA ALA A 159 1.19 -55.39 18.41
C ALA A 159 -0.06 -55.28 17.51
N ASN A 160 -0.79 -56.38 17.35
CA ASN A 160 -1.96 -56.47 16.48
C ASN A 160 -3.19 -55.73 17.06
N ARG A 161 -3.23 -55.52 18.38
CA ARG A 161 -4.32 -54.81 19.09
C ARG A 161 -3.96 -53.38 19.49
N THR A 162 -2.79 -52.89 19.06
CA THR A 162 -2.32 -51.53 19.36
C THR A 162 -2.92 -50.52 18.38
N LEU A 163 -3.66 -49.54 18.91
CA LEU A 163 -4.26 -48.45 18.16
C LEU A 163 -3.24 -47.35 17.85
N LEU A 164 -2.44 -46.96 18.83
CA LEU A 164 -1.44 -45.90 18.70
C LEU A 164 -0.22 -46.21 19.57
N GLU A 165 0.97 -46.19 18.98
CA GLU A 165 2.24 -46.31 19.72
C GLU A 165 2.55 -45.03 20.49
N LYS A 166 2.44 -43.88 19.83
CA LYS A 166 2.65 -42.55 20.41
C LYS A 166 1.79 -41.52 19.69
N LEU A 167 1.04 -40.73 20.46
CA LEU A 167 0.28 -39.59 19.98
C LEU A 167 0.50 -38.42 20.93
N CYS A 168 0.93 -37.28 20.38
CA CYS A 168 1.06 -36.03 21.13
C CYS A 168 -0.06 -35.10 20.72
N LEU A 169 -0.92 -34.75 21.68
CA LEU A 169 -2.05 -33.85 21.48
C LEU A 169 -1.75 -32.51 22.14
N ASN A 170 -2.00 -31.42 21.42
CA ASN A 170 -1.82 -30.06 21.90
C ASN A 170 -3.12 -29.27 21.82
N ILE A 171 -3.38 -28.45 22.83
CA ILE A 171 -4.45 -27.45 22.80
C ILE A 171 -3.99 -26.31 21.88
N MET A 172 -4.76 -26.10 20.81
CA MET A 172 -4.51 -25.07 19.82
C MET A 172 -5.66 -24.06 19.76
N ASP A 173 -5.33 -22.84 19.32
CA ASP A 173 -6.32 -21.84 18.95
C ASP A 173 -6.94 -22.13 17.56
N LYS A 174 -7.79 -21.21 17.08
CA LYS A 174 -8.44 -21.33 15.76
C LYS A 174 -7.46 -21.34 14.59
N TYR A 175 -6.25 -20.80 14.75
CA TYR A 175 -5.20 -20.68 13.73
C TYR A 175 -4.08 -21.73 13.86
N ASN A 176 -4.27 -22.75 14.70
CA ASN A 176 -3.28 -23.80 14.98
C ASN A 176 -2.03 -23.32 15.72
N ASN A 177 -2.12 -22.23 16.51
CA ASN A 177 -1.05 -21.85 17.42
C ASN A 177 -1.21 -22.56 18.78
N PRO A 178 -0.10 -22.88 19.48
CA PRO A 178 -0.15 -23.55 20.78
C PRO A 178 -0.69 -22.62 21.87
N ALA A 179 -1.97 -22.75 22.21
CA ALA A 179 -2.66 -21.94 23.23
C ALA A 179 -2.76 -22.65 24.59
N GLY A 180 -2.14 -23.82 24.72
CA GLY A 180 -2.29 -24.74 25.83
C GLY A 180 -1.51 -24.43 27.11
N LEU A 181 -0.51 -23.53 27.08
CA LEU A 181 0.56 -23.45 28.07
C LEU A 181 0.12 -23.31 29.54
N ARG A 182 -1.09 -22.79 29.80
CA ARG A 182 -1.64 -22.56 31.15
C ARG A 182 -2.73 -23.56 31.55
N PHE A 183 -3.07 -24.52 30.70
CA PHE A 183 -4.14 -25.48 30.93
C PHE A 183 -3.59 -26.82 31.39
N SER A 184 -4.08 -27.26 32.54
CA SER A 184 -3.79 -28.60 33.08
C SER A 184 -5.10 -29.33 33.36
N GLY A 185 -5.06 -30.64 33.21
CA GLY A 185 -6.24 -31.47 33.35
C GLY A 185 -5.99 -32.89 32.89
N GLN A 186 -6.96 -33.46 32.19
CA GLN A 186 -6.92 -34.83 31.71
C GLN A 186 -7.49 -34.91 30.29
N VAL A 187 -7.00 -35.84 29.48
CA VAL A 187 -7.64 -36.23 28.21
C VAL A 187 -8.32 -37.57 28.43
N VAL A 188 -9.65 -37.59 28.30
CA VAL A 188 -10.47 -38.79 28.37
C VAL A 188 -10.65 -39.34 26.96
N VAL A 189 -10.11 -40.52 26.72
CA VAL A 189 -10.26 -41.25 25.45
C VAL A 189 -11.46 -42.18 25.56
N LYS A 190 -12.38 -42.10 24.60
CA LYS A 190 -13.59 -42.93 24.53
C LYS A 190 -13.67 -43.62 23.18
N VAL A 191 -14.15 -44.86 23.16
CA VAL A 191 -14.54 -45.57 21.92
C VAL A 191 -16.02 -45.32 21.67
N LEU A 192 -16.35 -44.88 20.46
CA LEU A 192 -17.71 -44.62 19.99
C LEU A 192 -17.98 -45.42 18.71
N SER A 193 -19.24 -45.79 18.49
CA SER A 193 -19.71 -46.34 17.21
C SER A 193 -19.98 -45.19 16.23
N VAL A 194 -19.70 -45.42 14.94
CA VAL A 194 -19.98 -44.45 13.86
C VAL A 194 -21.49 -44.34 13.57
N GLU A 195 -22.26 -45.40 13.84
CA GLU A 195 -23.70 -45.48 13.51
C GLU A 195 -24.64 -44.98 14.61
N GLY A 196 -24.11 -44.47 15.74
CA GLY A 196 -24.89 -43.70 16.72
C GLY A 196 -25.76 -44.48 17.71
N GLU A 197 -25.88 -45.81 17.59
CA GLU A 197 -26.48 -46.65 18.63
C GLU A 197 -25.43 -47.13 19.65
N ASP A 198 -25.80 -47.16 20.93
CA ASP A 198 -25.05 -47.83 22.01
C ASP A 198 -25.06 -49.35 21.74
N THR A 199 -24.28 -49.80 20.77
CA THR A 199 -24.12 -51.21 20.45
C THR A 199 -23.53 -51.93 21.67
N LYS A 200 -24.09 -53.09 22.02
CA LYS A 200 -23.64 -53.88 23.18
C LYS A 200 -22.16 -54.30 23.09
N ASP A 201 -21.60 -54.31 21.88
CA ASP A 201 -20.30 -54.89 21.55
C ASP A 201 -19.24 -53.85 21.13
N LEU A 202 -19.10 -52.75 21.88
CA LEU A 202 -18.02 -51.77 21.67
C LEU A 202 -16.64 -52.30 22.12
N PRO A 203 -15.58 -52.11 21.31
CA PRO A 203 -14.22 -52.43 21.70
C PRO A 203 -13.77 -51.79 23.02
N ARG A 204 -13.03 -52.57 23.81
CA ARG A 204 -12.58 -52.20 25.16
C ARG A 204 -11.07 -52.10 25.24
N PHE A 205 -10.59 -51.17 26.06
CA PHE A 205 -9.18 -51.01 26.34
C PHE A 205 -8.65 -52.13 27.26
N GLN A 206 -7.31 -52.26 27.38
CA GLN A 206 -6.64 -53.34 28.14
C GLN A 206 -7.19 -53.58 29.56
N ASN A 207 -7.69 -52.53 30.23
CA ASN A 207 -8.24 -52.61 31.60
C ASN A 207 -9.73 -53.03 31.65
N LYS A 208 -10.28 -53.56 30.56
CA LYS A 208 -11.71 -53.87 30.37
C LYS A 208 -12.63 -52.64 30.47
N THR A 209 -12.06 -51.44 30.36
CA THR A 209 -12.79 -50.16 30.41
C THR A 209 -13.13 -49.66 29.00
N LYS A 210 -14.21 -48.90 28.87
CA LYS A 210 -14.59 -48.17 27.64
C LYS A 210 -13.90 -46.81 27.52
N THR A 211 -13.27 -46.36 28.62
CA THR A 211 -12.62 -45.07 28.72
C THR A 211 -11.24 -45.22 29.33
N LEU A 212 -10.31 -44.39 28.85
CA LEU A 212 -8.98 -44.22 29.43
C LEU A 212 -8.74 -42.73 29.69
N THR A 213 -7.86 -42.44 30.64
CA THR A 213 -7.60 -41.07 31.06
C THR A 213 -6.10 -40.84 31.11
N TYR A 214 -5.65 -39.78 30.45
CA TYR A 214 -4.25 -39.38 30.39
C TYR A 214 -4.09 -37.99 31.00
N SER A 215 -2.94 -37.71 31.59
CA SER A 215 -2.64 -36.38 32.13
C SER A 215 -2.41 -35.38 30.99
N LEU A 216 -3.01 -34.20 31.12
CA LEU A 216 -2.78 -33.05 30.26
C LEU A 216 -2.03 -32.00 31.09
N THR A 217 -0.82 -31.65 30.68
CA THR A 217 0.04 -30.69 31.37
C THR A 217 0.51 -29.63 30.39
N ASN A 218 0.36 -28.35 30.74
CA ASN A 218 0.67 -27.21 29.86
C ASN A 218 0.01 -27.34 28.47
N GLY A 219 -1.21 -27.90 28.46
CA GLY A 219 -2.03 -28.13 27.28
C GLY A 219 -1.45 -29.14 26.28
N GLN A 220 -0.49 -29.95 26.71
CA GLN A 220 0.04 -31.08 25.97
C GLN A 220 -0.29 -32.40 26.70
N SER A 221 -0.70 -33.41 25.94
CA SER A 221 -0.94 -34.76 26.43
C SER A 221 -0.22 -35.75 25.53
N THR A 222 0.70 -36.52 26.12
CA THR A 222 1.37 -37.62 25.41
C THR A 222 0.69 -38.93 25.76
N ILE A 223 0.17 -39.61 24.75
CA ILE A 223 -0.50 -40.89 24.85
C ILE A 223 0.44 -41.94 24.23
N THR A 224 0.78 -42.97 24.98
CA THR A 224 1.66 -44.06 24.51
C THR A 224 1.00 -45.40 24.67
N ASN A 225 1.25 -46.30 23.72
CA ASN A 225 0.80 -47.70 23.74
C ASN A 225 -0.71 -47.86 23.99
N LEU A 226 -1.53 -47.05 23.33
CA LEU A 226 -2.99 -47.18 23.39
C LEU A 226 -3.38 -48.46 22.66
N ALA A 227 -3.95 -49.43 23.37
CA ALA A 227 -4.28 -50.74 22.82
C ALA A 227 -5.60 -51.29 23.39
N LEU A 228 -6.24 -52.15 22.61
CA LEU A 228 -7.43 -52.89 23.04
C LEU A 228 -7.07 -54.08 23.92
N MET A 229 -8.03 -54.59 24.69
CA MET A 229 -7.87 -55.84 25.44
C MET A 229 -7.82 -57.05 24.49
N GLU A 230 -7.20 -58.13 24.97
CA GLU A 230 -7.30 -59.43 24.31
C GLU A 230 -8.76 -59.93 24.35
N ASN A 231 -9.24 -60.53 23.26
CA ASN A 231 -10.63 -60.96 23.12
C ASN A 231 -11.63 -59.80 23.34
N SER A 232 -11.27 -58.61 22.83
CA SER A 232 -12.15 -57.44 22.91
C SER A 232 -13.45 -57.71 22.14
N PRO A 233 -14.62 -57.32 22.68
CA PRO A 233 -15.85 -57.27 21.90
C PRO A 233 -15.69 -56.29 20.73
N GLY A 234 -16.38 -56.54 19.62
CA GLY A 234 -16.29 -55.76 18.40
C GLY A 234 -16.82 -56.54 17.20
N GLU A 235 -17.45 -55.84 16.28
CA GLU A 235 -17.95 -56.39 15.02
C GLU A 235 -16.83 -56.45 13.99
N ASP A 236 -16.72 -57.59 13.30
CA ASP A 236 -15.67 -57.82 12.30
C ASP A 236 -15.86 -56.89 11.08
N GLY A 237 -14.83 -56.11 10.77
CA GLY A 237 -14.85 -55.15 9.66
C GLY A 237 -15.54 -53.83 9.98
N ALA A 238 -16.04 -53.63 11.20
CA ALA A 238 -16.70 -52.38 11.59
C ALA A 238 -15.69 -51.23 11.80
N GLU A 239 -16.15 -50.02 11.50
CA GLU A 239 -15.44 -48.78 11.80
C GLU A 239 -15.90 -48.20 13.14
N TYR A 240 -14.94 -47.79 13.94
CA TYR A 240 -15.15 -47.19 15.25
C TYR A 240 -14.40 -45.87 15.35
N GLN A 241 -14.81 -45.04 16.31
CA GLN A 241 -14.26 -43.71 16.51
C GLN A 241 -13.63 -43.58 17.90
N LEU A 242 -12.36 -43.17 17.96
CA LEU A 242 -11.70 -42.71 19.17
C LEU A 242 -11.93 -41.22 19.34
N GLN A 243 -12.63 -40.84 20.40
CA GLN A 243 -12.83 -39.45 20.78
C GLN A 243 -11.93 -39.09 21.95
N PHE A 244 -11.08 -38.09 21.77
CA PHE A 244 -10.15 -37.56 22.77
C PHE A 244 -10.74 -36.27 23.34
N CYS A 245 -11.39 -36.39 24.50
CA CYS A 245 -12.07 -35.28 25.17
C CYS A 245 -11.15 -34.64 26.20
N PRO A 246 -10.77 -33.35 26.05
CA PRO A 246 -10.05 -32.63 27.09
C PRO A 246 -11.00 -32.28 28.26
N VAL A 247 -10.56 -32.56 29.48
CA VAL A 247 -11.21 -32.22 30.74
C VAL A 247 -10.23 -31.32 31.51
N ILE A 248 -10.47 -30.02 31.48
CA ILE A 248 -9.59 -29.02 32.10
C ILE A 248 -10.02 -28.78 33.55
N GLN A 249 -9.05 -28.55 34.44
CA GLN A 249 -9.31 -28.14 35.83
C GLN A 249 -9.61 -26.63 35.89
N GLY A 250 -10.81 -26.25 36.35
CA GLY A 250 -11.22 -24.85 36.55
C GLY A 250 -12.21 -24.31 35.50
N PRO A 251 -12.54 -22.99 35.54
CA PRO A 251 -13.43 -22.36 34.56
C PRO A 251 -12.71 -22.22 33.22
N ALA A 252 -12.84 -23.23 32.36
CA ALA A 252 -12.18 -23.30 31.07
C ALA A 252 -13.18 -23.20 29.90
N PRO A 253 -12.78 -22.64 28.75
CA PRO A 253 -13.59 -22.65 27.53
C PRO A 253 -13.82 -24.08 27.04
N TYR A 254 -14.96 -24.31 26.38
CA TYR A 254 -15.24 -25.58 25.71
C TYR A 254 -14.21 -25.81 24.60
N LEU A 255 -13.50 -26.94 24.67
CA LEU A 255 -12.54 -27.35 23.66
C LEU A 255 -13.13 -28.47 22.81
N ALA A 256 -13.06 -28.30 21.49
CA ALA A 256 -13.46 -29.34 20.55
C ALA A 256 -12.56 -30.58 20.72
N PRO A 257 -13.16 -31.78 20.91
CA PRO A 257 -12.41 -33.01 21.06
C PRO A 257 -11.75 -33.42 19.74
N PHE A 258 -10.57 -34.04 19.82
CA PHE A 258 -9.95 -34.67 18.65
C PHE A 258 -10.62 -36.01 18.38
N THR A 259 -10.80 -36.35 17.11
CA THR A 259 -11.44 -37.59 16.69
C THR A 259 -10.51 -38.36 15.75
N LEU A 260 -10.37 -39.66 15.98
CA LEU A 260 -9.62 -40.57 15.12
C LEU A 260 -10.46 -41.82 14.82
N LEU A 261 -10.65 -42.14 13.55
CA LEU A 261 -11.32 -43.38 13.12
C LEU A 261 -10.34 -44.55 13.19
N PHE A 262 -10.83 -45.75 13.51
CA PHE A 262 -10.09 -47.00 13.42
C PHE A 262 -10.98 -48.15 12.95
N ARG A 263 -10.36 -49.20 12.41
CA ARG A 263 -11.07 -50.42 11.96
C ARG A 263 -10.75 -51.60 12.85
N PHE A 264 -11.76 -52.42 13.14
CA PHE A 264 -11.63 -53.64 13.93
C PHE A 264 -11.82 -54.87 13.06
N TYR A 265 -10.94 -55.87 13.22
CA TYR A 265 -11.04 -57.16 12.53
C TYR A 265 -10.85 -58.31 13.52
N ASN A 266 -11.45 -59.47 13.26
CA ASN A 266 -11.18 -60.67 14.06
C ASN A 266 -9.93 -61.42 13.55
N ASP A 267 -9.56 -61.25 12.29
CA ASP A 267 -8.45 -61.95 11.64
C ASP A 267 -7.19 -61.05 11.49
N ALA A 268 -6.04 -61.58 11.90
CA ALA A 268 -4.76 -60.86 11.87
C ALA A 268 -4.22 -60.68 10.43
N GLU A 269 -4.53 -61.57 9.50
CA GLU A 269 -4.11 -61.43 8.10
C GLU A 269 -4.94 -60.35 7.38
N SER A 270 -6.27 -60.35 7.59
CA SER A 270 -7.17 -59.29 7.12
C SER A 270 -6.75 -57.92 7.67
N GLN A 271 -6.36 -57.86 8.95
CA GLN A 271 -5.81 -56.64 9.56
C GLN A 271 -4.56 -56.14 8.82
N LYS A 272 -3.57 -57.00 8.55
CA LYS A 272 -2.32 -56.59 7.86
C LYS A 272 -2.59 -56.02 6.47
N VAL A 273 -3.49 -56.66 5.70
CA VAL A 273 -3.86 -56.21 4.35
C VAL A 273 -4.53 -54.83 4.42
N VAL A 274 -5.49 -54.65 5.31
CA VAL A 274 -6.22 -53.38 5.45
C VAL A 274 -5.32 -52.28 6.03
N ALA A 275 -4.46 -52.58 6.99
CA ALA A 275 -3.47 -51.64 7.54
C ALA A 275 -2.50 -51.12 6.46
N ALA A 276 -2.00 -52.01 5.59
CA ALA A 276 -1.12 -51.62 4.49
C ALA A 276 -1.85 -50.72 3.47
N MET A 277 -3.10 -51.05 3.14
CA MET A 277 -3.93 -50.26 2.23
C MET A 277 -4.31 -48.89 2.81
N SER A 278 -4.69 -48.81 4.08
CA SER A 278 -4.98 -47.55 4.78
C SER A 278 -3.76 -46.65 4.88
N LYS A 279 -2.56 -47.20 5.15
CA LYS A 279 -1.31 -46.43 5.15
C LYS A 279 -0.99 -45.85 3.78
N LYS A 280 -1.20 -46.64 2.71
CA LYS A 280 -0.99 -46.19 1.33
C LYS A 280 -1.98 -45.08 0.95
N ARG A 281 -3.26 -45.24 1.32
CA ARG A 281 -4.29 -44.19 1.17
C ARG A 281 -3.86 -42.89 1.83
N ASP A 282 -3.47 -42.93 3.11
CA ASP A 282 -3.09 -41.74 3.88
C ASP A 282 -1.83 -41.05 3.33
N GLN A 283 -0.93 -41.80 2.67
CA GLN A 283 0.23 -41.25 1.98
C GLN A 283 -0.17 -40.58 0.65
N LEU A 284 -1.01 -41.24 -0.15
CA LEU A 284 -1.51 -40.69 -1.41
C LEU A 284 -2.36 -39.43 -1.19
N SER A 285 -3.25 -39.43 -0.20
CA SER A 285 -4.07 -38.26 0.12
C SER A 285 -3.21 -37.03 0.45
N ARG A 286 -2.15 -37.20 1.25
CA ARG A 286 -1.20 -36.11 1.58
C ARG A 286 -0.44 -35.61 0.35
N SER A 287 0.02 -36.51 -0.51
CA SER A 287 0.70 -36.16 -1.77
C SER A 287 -0.22 -35.38 -2.71
N ILE A 288 -1.47 -35.83 -2.86
CA ILE A 288 -2.50 -35.17 -3.67
C ILE A 288 -2.79 -33.76 -3.16
N GLU A 289 -2.93 -33.59 -1.85
CA GLU A 289 -3.16 -32.29 -1.22
C GLU A 289 -1.99 -31.32 -1.51
N MET A 290 -0.75 -31.76 -1.30
CA MET A 290 0.44 -30.96 -1.63
C MET A 290 0.47 -30.54 -3.10
N TYR A 291 0.20 -31.46 -4.03
CA TYR A 291 0.16 -31.14 -5.46
C TYR A 291 -0.98 -30.18 -5.82
N LYS A 292 -2.15 -30.31 -5.19
CA LYS A 292 -3.27 -29.37 -5.37
C LYS A 292 -2.91 -27.96 -4.90
N ASP A 293 -2.27 -27.84 -3.73
CA ASP A 293 -1.82 -26.55 -3.21
C ASP A 293 -0.80 -25.88 -4.14
N ILE A 294 0.15 -26.64 -4.70
CA ILE A 294 1.12 -26.13 -5.68
C ILE A 294 0.40 -25.64 -6.95
N LEU A 295 -0.60 -26.36 -7.45
CA LEU A 295 -1.33 -25.93 -8.64
C LEU A 295 -2.19 -24.69 -8.35
N GLU A 296 -2.81 -24.62 -7.18
CA GLU A 296 -3.66 -23.49 -6.80
C GLU A 296 -2.86 -22.20 -6.58
N THR A 297 -1.72 -22.29 -5.89
CA THR A 297 -0.78 -21.16 -5.73
C THR A 297 -0.28 -20.64 -7.08
N ASN A 298 0.03 -21.51 -8.03
CA ASN A 298 0.41 -21.09 -9.39
C ASN A 298 -0.75 -20.41 -10.13
N LYS A 299 -1.99 -20.89 -10.01
CA LYS A 299 -3.16 -20.21 -10.61
C LYS A 299 -3.37 -18.81 -10.03
N GLN A 300 -3.23 -18.67 -8.71
CA GLN A 300 -3.32 -17.37 -8.04
C GLN A 300 -2.24 -16.42 -8.58
N LEU A 301 -1.00 -16.89 -8.71
CA LEU A 301 0.09 -16.10 -9.28
C LEU A 301 -0.19 -15.65 -10.72
N ILE A 302 -0.75 -16.52 -11.57
CA ILE A 302 -1.16 -16.15 -12.94
C ILE A 302 -2.22 -15.04 -12.91
N SER A 303 -3.21 -15.14 -12.02
CA SER A 303 -4.28 -14.15 -11.90
C SER A 303 -3.75 -12.78 -11.47
N GLU A 304 -2.79 -12.77 -10.54
CA GLU A 304 -2.11 -11.57 -10.05
C GLU A 304 -1.26 -10.93 -11.14
N LEU A 305 -0.40 -11.71 -11.82
CA LEU A 305 0.42 -11.22 -12.93
C LEU A 305 -0.43 -10.64 -14.06
N LYS A 306 -1.56 -11.29 -14.38
CA LYS A 306 -2.52 -10.78 -15.37
C LYS A 306 -3.15 -9.47 -14.94
N SER A 307 -3.52 -9.32 -13.66
CA SER A 307 -4.03 -8.06 -13.12
C SER A 307 -3.00 -6.94 -13.28
N GLN A 308 -1.74 -7.20 -12.91
CA GLN A 308 -0.66 -6.22 -13.01
C GLN A 308 -0.38 -5.80 -14.46
N VAL A 309 -0.47 -6.72 -15.42
CA VAL A 309 -0.39 -6.40 -16.86
C VAL A 309 -1.53 -5.48 -17.28
N ASN A 310 -2.77 -5.79 -16.89
CA ASN A 310 -3.94 -4.97 -17.22
C ASN A 310 -3.83 -3.56 -16.61
N ASP A 311 -3.46 -3.44 -15.34
CA ASP A 311 -3.32 -2.16 -14.64
C ASP A 311 -2.25 -1.29 -15.29
N SER A 312 -1.11 -1.89 -15.65
CA SER A 312 -0.03 -1.18 -16.32
C SER A 312 -0.41 -0.71 -17.73
N THR A 313 -1.13 -1.55 -18.47
CA THR A 313 -1.66 -1.23 -19.81
C THR A 313 -2.72 -0.12 -19.73
N GLY A 314 -3.59 -0.17 -18.72
CA GLY A 314 -4.57 0.88 -18.43
C GLY A 314 -3.90 2.22 -18.15
N ARG A 315 -2.86 2.24 -17.32
CA ARG A 315 -2.09 3.46 -17.02
C ARG A 315 -1.38 4.02 -18.26
N ALA A 316 -0.80 3.18 -19.11
CA ALA A 316 -0.19 3.62 -20.37
C ALA A 316 -1.25 4.22 -21.32
N SER A 317 -2.43 3.62 -21.39
CA SER A 317 -3.55 4.11 -22.21
C SER A 317 -4.10 5.44 -21.72
N GLN A 318 -4.21 5.62 -20.40
CA GLN A 318 -4.58 6.89 -19.79
C GLN A 318 -3.59 8.01 -20.18
N LEU A 319 -2.28 7.76 -20.05
CA LEU A 319 -1.25 8.73 -20.43
C LEU A 319 -1.31 9.08 -21.92
N LYS A 320 -1.58 8.10 -22.80
CA LYS A 320 -1.81 8.35 -24.23
C LYS A 320 -3.01 9.28 -24.46
N SER A 321 -4.10 9.09 -23.71
CA SER A 321 -5.29 9.95 -23.80
C SER A 321 -5.05 11.38 -23.27
N GLU A 322 -4.17 11.56 -22.29
CA GLU A 322 -3.79 12.89 -21.82
C GLU A 322 -2.91 13.62 -22.84
N LEU A 323 -2.01 12.90 -23.52
CA LEU A 323 -1.20 13.45 -24.60
C LEU A 323 -2.03 13.88 -25.80
N SER A 324 -3.06 13.10 -26.17
CA SER A 324 -3.95 13.48 -27.29
C SER A 324 -4.77 14.73 -26.98
N LYS A 325 -5.21 14.93 -25.73
CA LYS A 325 -5.87 16.18 -25.29
C LYS A 325 -4.97 17.41 -25.40
N ILE A 326 -3.66 17.23 -25.30
CA ILE A 326 -2.66 18.30 -25.42
C ILE A 326 -2.20 18.48 -26.88
N GLY A 327 -2.81 17.76 -27.83
CA GLY A 327 -2.57 17.89 -29.26
C GLY A 327 -1.43 17.03 -29.81
N LEU A 328 -0.95 16.03 -29.05
CA LEU A 328 0.08 15.09 -29.50
C LEU A 328 -0.51 13.69 -29.69
N ASP A 329 -0.63 13.22 -30.94
CA ASP A 329 -1.08 11.85 -31.21
C ASP A 329 0.12 10.87 -31.18
N VAL A 330 0.15 10.02 -30.15
CA VAL A 330 1.23 9.04 -29.92
C VAL A 330 0.75 7.61 -30.24
N SER A 331 -0.44 7.47 -30.84
CA SER A 331 -1.07 6.16 -31.10
C SER A 331 -0.26 5.26 -32.03
N LYS A 332 0.63 5.83 -32.84
CA LYS A 332 1.44 5.11 -33.86
C LYS A 332 2.94 5.04 -33.55
N LEU A 333 3.40 5.56 -32.41
CA LEU A 333 4.83 5.89 -32.20
C LEU A 333 5.48 5.20 -30.98
N SER A 334 4.98 4.03 -30.53
CA SER A 334 5.49 3.36 -29.32
C SER A 334 7.01 3.12 -29.33
N ASP A 335 7.61 2.87 -30.50
CA ASP A 335 9.05 2.58 -30.64
C ASP A 335 9.91 3.83 -30.85
N VAL A 336 9.30 5.01 -30.99
CA VAL A 336 9.96 6.29 -31.36
C VAL A 336 9.78 7.34 -30.25
N ILE A 337 9.33 6.94 -29.06
CA ILE A 337 9.06 7.87 -27.95
C ILE A 337 10.33 8.59 -27.49
N GLU A 338 11.47 7.90 -27.47
CA GLU A 338 12.74 8.50 -27.07
C GLU A 338 13.20 9.59 -28.06
N ASP A 339 13.10 9.32 -29.36
CA ASP A 339 13.39 10.30 -30.41
C ASP A 339 12.46 11.51 -30.33
N LEU A 340 11.17 11.27 -30.05
CA LEU A 340 10.19 12.33 -29.86
C LEU A 340 10.50 13.19 -28.63
N ILE A 341 10.96 12.58 -27.53
CA ILE A 341 11.44 13.31 -26.35
C ILE A 341 12.66 14.17 -26.72
N ALA A 342 13.62 13.62 -27.47
CA ALA A 342 14.79 14.36 -27.92
C ALA A 342 14.41 15.54 -28.82
N GLN A 343 13.49 15.32 -29.77
CA GLN A 343 12.95 16.37 -30.64
C GLN A 343 12.26 17.48 -29.84
N LYS A 344 11.40 17.13 -28.88
CA LYS A 344 10.71 18.13 -28.03
C LYS A 344 11.67 18.88 -27.11
N LYS A 345 12.73 18.25 -26.63
CA LYS A 345 13.80 18.94 -25.88
C LYS A 345 14.54 19.95 -26.76
N ALA A 346 14.89 19.58 -27.99
CA ALA A 346 15.52 20.50 -28.94
C ALA A 346 14.59 21.68 -29.28
N GLU A 347 13.28 21.42 -29.44
CA GLU A 347 12.27 22.47 -29.62
C GLU A 347 12.19 23.40 -28.40
N LEU A 348 12.24 22.85 -27.18
CA LEU A 348 12.23 23.61 -25.94
C LEU A 348 13.44 24.55 -25.83
N GLU A 349 14.64 24.05 -26.15
CA GLU A 349 15.87 24.85 -26.21
C GLU A 349 15.77 25.95 -27.26
N ARG A 350 15.22 25.64 -28.44
CA ARG A 350 14.96 26.64 -29.48
C ARG A 350 14.05 27.75 -28.97
N ILE A 351 12.93 27.43 -28.30
CA ILE A 351 12.01 28.42 -27.73
C ILE A 351 12.71 29.25 -26.63
N GLN A 352 13.49 28.61 -25.76
CA GLN A 352 14.21 29.28 -24.69
C GLN A 352 15.25 30.30 -25.20
N ASN A 353 15.87 30.02 -26.35
CA ASN A 353 16.91 30.84 -26.96
C ASN A 353 16.37 31.91 -27.92
N GLN A 354 15.05 31.96 -28.15
CA GLN A 354 14.46 33.02 -28.98
C GLN A 354 14.74 34.42 -28.37
N PRO A 355 15.00 35.42 -29.24
CA PRO A 355 15.21 36.79 -28.79
C PRO A 355 13.93 37.29 -28.12
N ARG A 356 14.10 37.80 -26.90
CA ARG A 356 13.01 38.37 -26.10
C ARG A 356 13.51 39.56 -25.32
N ARG A 357 12.60 40.46 -24.97
CA ARG A 357 12.90 41.57 -24.05
C ARG A 357 13.37 41.00 -22.71
N LYS A 358 14.56 41.44 -22.30
CA LYS A 358 15.15 41.13 -20.99
C LYS A 358 15.53 42.45 -20.32
N CYS A 359 15.37 42.52 -19.01
CA CYS A 359 15.92 43.64 -18.25
C CYS A 359 17.46 43.55 -18.29
N THR A 360 18.12 44.66 -18.66
CA THR A 360 19.60 44.70 -18.73
C THR A 360 20.22 45.31 -17.46
N MET A 361 19.41 45.62 -16.45
CA MET A 361 19.90 46.14 -15.17
C MET A 361 20.72 45.07 -14.44
N PRO A 362 21.91 45.42 -13.91
CA PRO A 362 22.68 44.49 -13.09
C PRO A 362 21.97 44.26 -11.76
N ASP A 363 21.82 42.99 -11.38
CA ASP A 363 21.31 42.58 -10.08
C ASP A 363 22.35 41.70 -9.36
N PRO A 364 23.34 42.33 -8.70
CA PRO A 364 24.38 41.60 -7.96
C PRO A 364 23.86 40.95 -6.68
N PHE A 365 22.63 41.28 -6.27
CA PHE A 365 22.04 40.79 -5.02
C PHE A 365 21.21 39.52 -5.23
N LYS A 366 20.86 39.20 -6.48
CA LYS A 366 20.09 38.00 -6.83
C LYS A 366 20.81 36.73 -6.36
N GLY A 367 20.10 35.91 -5.58
CA GLY A 367 20.62 34.67 -4.99
C GLY A 367 21.23 34.82 -3.59
N SER A 368 21.24 36.03 -3.02
CA SER A 368 21.59 36.23 -1.61
C SER A 368 20.47 35.76 -0.69
N PRO A 369 20.78 35.16 0.48
CA PRO A 369 19.76 34.77 1.46
C PRO A 369 19.00 36.00 1.95
N ASP A 370 17.68 35.86 2.12
CA ASP A 370 16.74 36.91 2.55
C ASP A 370 16.61 38.13 1.59
N VAL A 371 17.04 37.99 0.33
CA VAL A 371 16.93 39.02 -0.71
C VAL A 371 16.15 38.48 -1.89
N LEU A 372 15.04 39.14 -2.24
CA LEU A 372 14.24 38.77 -3.41
C LEU A 372 14.89 39.23 -4.71
N GLY A 373 15.51 40.41 -4.70
CA GLY A 373 16.19 41.00 -5.86
C GLY A 373 15.66 42.39 -6.19
N LYS A 374 16.10 42.96 -7.31
CA LYS A 374 15.64 44.29 -7.76
C LYS A 374 14.24 44.23 -8.38
N ILE A 375 13.44 45.27 -8.16
CA ILE A 375 12.07 45.38 -8.70
C ILE A 375 12.01 45.06 -10.19
N ALA A 376 12.95 45.57 -10.98
CA ALA A 376 12.99 45.34 -12.43
C ALA A 376 13.07 43.86 -12.86
N HIS A 377 13.55 42.96 -12.00
CA HIS A 377 13.69 41.51 -12.27
C HIS A 377 12.61 40.65 -11.64
N LEU A 378 11.84 41.19 -10.69
CA LEU A 378 10.82 40.44 -9.94
C LEU A 378 9.53 40.20 -10.74
N ALA A 379 9.27 40.99 -11.78
CA ALA A 379 8.08 40.87 -12.60
C ALA A 379 8.41 40.84 -14.10
N GLN A 380 7.51 40.22 -14.86
CA GLN A 380 7.53 40.16 -16.32
C GLN A 380 6.20 40.67 -16.86
N VAL A 381 6.23 41.27 -18.04
CA VAL A 381 5.06 41.82 -18.73
C VAL A 381 5.07 41.33 -20.16
N GLU A 382 3.96 40.77 -20.64
CA GLU A 382 3.85 40.18 -21.98
C GLU A 382 3.90 41.24 -23.09
N ASP A 383 3.12 42.31 -22.97
CA ASP A 383 2.99 43.38 -23.97
C ASP A 383 4.09 44.43 -23.82
N ASP A 384 4.73 44.81 -24.94
CA ASP A 384 5.85 45.75 -24.98
C ASP A 384 5.46 47.20 -24.71
N ASP A 385 4.29 47.64 -25.20
CA ASP A 385 3.79 48.99 -24.93
C ASP A 385 3.40 49.12 -23.47
N VAL A 386 2.75 48.10 -22.92
CA VAL A 386 2.42 48.05 -21.50
C VAL A 386 3.68 48.04 -20.65
N ALA A 387 4.67 47.20 -20.99
CA ALA A 387 5.93 47.14 -20.26
C ALA A 387 6.65 48.49 -20.26
N LYS A 388 6.68 49.20 -21.38
CA LYS A 388 7.24 50.56 -21.51
C LYS A 388 6.56 51.52 -20.53
N VAL A 389 5.23 51.53 -20.50
CA VAL A 389 4.46 52.49 -19.68
C VAL A 389 4.56 52.17 -18.18
N ILE A 390 4.47 50.90 -17.78
CA ILE A 390 4.61 50.50 -16.37
C ILE A 390 6.04 50.75 -15.88
N SER A 391 7.05 50.38 -16.66
CA SER A 391 8.46 50.59 -16.29
C SER A 391 8.78 52.07 -16.16
N TRP A 392 8.23 52.92 -17.03
CA TRP A 392 8.35 54.37 -16.90
C TRP A 392 7.64 54.91 -15.66
N HIS A 393 6.44 54.40 -15.34
CA HIS A 393 5.72 54.81 -14.14
C HIS A 393 6.52 54.50 -12.87
N LEU A 394 7.17 53.34 -12.82
CA LEU A 394 8.01 52.87 -11.71
C LEU A 394 9.49 53.24 -11.83
N LEU A 395 9.88 54.12 -12.76
CA LEU A 395 11.28 54.35 -13.08
C LEU A 395 12.14 54.74 -11.87
N GLY A 396 11.55 55.45 -10.89
CA GLY A 396 12.22 55.79 -9.64
C GLY A 396 12.51 54.58 -8.74
N ASP A 397 11.68 53.54 -8.80
CA ASP A 397 11.73 52.36 -7.94
C ASP A 397 12.37 51.15 -8.64
N MET A 398 12.61 51.17 -9.95
CA MET A 398 13.13 50.01 -10.70
C MET A 398 14.49 49.49 -10.19
N ASP A 399 15.36 50.36 -9.68
CA ASP A 399 16.68 50.00 -9.11
C ASP A 399 16.60 49.60 -7.62
N CYS A 400 15.41 49.63 -7.03
CA CYS A 400 15.23 49.35 -5.62
C CYS A 400 15.34 47.85 -5.33
N VAL A 401 16.16 47.50 -4.33
CA VAL A 401 16.36 46.10 -3.90
C VAL A 401 15.32 45.73 -2.86
N VAL A 402 14.63 44.61 -3.10
CA VAL A 402 13.61 44.05 -2.21
C VAL A 402 14.24 42.97 -1.32
N THR A 403 14.08 43.14 -0.01
CA THR A 403 14.62 42.21 1.02
C THR A 403 13.50 41.70 1.91
N GLU A 404 13.58 40.44 2.33
CA GLU A 404 12.59 39.82 3.21
C GLU A 404 12.72 40.35 4.65
N THR A 405 13.96 40.56 5.12
CA THR A 405 14.25 41.00 6.49
C THR A 405 14.85 42.41 6.55
N THR A 406 14.60 43.12 7.65
CA THR A 406 15.24 44.42 7.94
C THR A 406 16.76 44.30 8.14
N ALA A 407 17.23 43.13 8.60
CA ALA A 407 18.65 42.85 8.77
C ALA A 407 19.38 42.77 7.42
N ALA A 408 18.81 42.05 6.44
CA ALA A 408 19.34 41.99 5.08
C ALA A 408 19.32 43.36 4.40
N ALA A 409 18.25 44.14 4.58
CA ALA A 409 18.17 45.51 4.08
C ALA A 409 19.30 46.40 4.64
N ARG A 410 19.60 46.27 5.94
CA ARG A 410 20.68 47.03 6.59
C ARG A 410 22.05 46.60 6.09
N LYS A 411 22.29 45.31 5.96
CA LYS A 411 23.54 44.77 5.41
C LYS A 411 23.86 45.34 4.03
N ILE A 412 22.87 45.35 3.12
CA ILE A 412 23.04 45.92 1.77
C ILE A 412 23.30 47.44 1.82
N TYR A 413 22.75 48.16 2.80
CA TYR A 413 23.04 49.58 2.98
C TYR A 413 24.51 49.86 3.24
N ASP A 414 25.05 49.11 4.20
CA ASP A 414 26.37 49.30 4.74
C ASP A 414 27.39 48.92 3.66
N GLU A 415 27.13 47.84 2.92
CA GLU A 415 27.92 47.39 1.77
C GLU A 415 27.89 48.38 0.59
N THR A 416 26.78 49.09 0.39
CA THR A 416 26.61 50.04 -0.73
C THR A 416 26.88 51.49 -0.35
N GLN A 417 27.27 51.77 0.90
CA GLN A 417 27.45 53.11 1.47
C GLN A 417 26.25 54.04 1.20
N GLY A 418 25.04 53.47 1.23
CA GLY A 418 23.79 54.20 1.03
C GLY A 418 23.49 54.69 -0.40
N ARG A 419 24.21 54.21 -1.42
CA ARG A 419 23.95 54.57 -2.82
C ARG A 419 22.75 53.85 -3.46
N GLN A 420 22.27 52.77 -2.87
CA GLN A 420 21.15 51.98 -3.38
C GLN A 420 19.85 52.28 -2.62
N GLN A 421 18.77 52.55 -3.36
CA GLN A 421 17.42 52.64 -2.79
C GLN A 421 16.96 51.23 -2.38
N ARG A 422 16.28 51.12 -1.24
CA ARG A 422 15.94 49.83 -0.63
C ARG A 422 14.48 49.79 -0.21
N ALA A 423 13.80 48.73 -0.59
CA ALA A 423 12.45 48.40 -0.14
C ALA A 423 12.55 47.17 0.76
N VAL A 424 12.05 47.31 1.98
CA VAL A 424 12.06 46.21 2.95
C VAL A 424 10.67 45.60 2.99
N LEU A 425 10.53 44.36 2.53
CA LEU A 425 9.27 43.61 2.54
C LEU A 425 8.69 43.56 3.97
N CYS A 426 9.55 43.36 4.97
CA CYS A 426 9.17 43.37 6.38
C CYS A 426 8.56 44.70 6.87
N LEU A 427 8.95 45.85 6.29
CA LEU A 427 8.37 47.15 6.63
C LEU A 427 7.04 47.39 5.91
N LEU A 428 6.89 46.88 4.68
CA LEU A 428 5.64 46.90 3.93
C LEU A 428 4.54 46.04 4.60
N LEU A 429 4.93 44.93 5.24
CA LEU A 429 4.04 44.05 6.01
C LEU A 429 3.56 44.67 7.34
N ARG A 430 4.36 45.56 7.96
CA ARG A 430 4.07 46.13 9.29
C ARG A 430 3.17 47.36 9.25
N SER A 431 3.02 48.00 8.08
CA SER A 431 1.95 48.98 7.77
C SER A 431 0.62 48.26 7.51
N GLY A 432 0.24 47.37 8.42
CA GLY A 432 -0.93 46.51 8.35
C GLY A 432 -2.25 47.24 8.58
N PHE A 433 -2.64 48.12 7.66
CA PHE A 433 -4.01 48.65 7.67
C PHE A 433 -4.80 48.56 6.35
N HIS A 434 -4.20 48.16 5.21
CA HIS A 434 -4.97 48.04 3.96
C HIS A 434 -4.55 46.97 2.94
N LEU A 435 -3.60 46.06 3.22
CA LEU A 435 -3.16 45.08 2.18
C LEU A 435 -4.00 43.79 2.08
N ALA A 436 -4.68 43.38 3.15
CA ALA A 436 -5.44 42.11 3.17
C ALA A 436 -6.68 42.10 2.23
N THR A 437 -7.06 43.23 1.63
CA THR A 437 -8.25 43.40 0.78
C THR A 437 -7.96 43.86 -0.66
N LEU A 438 -6.69 44.11 -1.02
CA LEU A 438 -6.33 44.63 -2.35
C LEU A 438 -6.50 43.67 -3.54
N PRO A 439 -6.20 42.36 -3.45
CA PRO A 439 -6.31 41.49 -4.63
C PRO A 439 -7.77 41.21 -5.06
N TYR A 440 -8.76 41.65 -4.27
CA TYR A 440 -10.20 41.42 -4.52
C TYR A 440 -11.02 42.70 -4.70
N ARG A 441 -10.38 43.87 -4.78
CA ARG A 441 -11.11 45.12 -5.01
C ARG A 441 -11.51 45.22 -6.49
N PRO A 442 -12.82 45.31 -6.81
CA PRO A 442 -13.26 45.49 -8.19
C PRO A 442 -12.85 46.88 -8.73
N LEU A 443 -12.83 47.03 -10.04
CA LEU A 443 -12.51 48.31 -10.68
C LEU A 443 -13.48 49.42 -10.19
N PRO A 444 -13.05 50.69 -10.12
CA PRO A 444 -13.87 51.79 -9.58
C PRO A 444 -15.26 51.98 -10.20
N HIS A 445 -15.48 51.50 -11.42
CA HIS A 445 -16.77 51.57 -12.12
C HIS A 445 -17.71 50.39 -11.78
N ILE A 446 -17.26 49.40 -11.02
CA ILE A 446 -18.04 48.20 -10.64
C ILE A 446 -18.37 48.29 -9.14
N ARG A 447 -19.66 48.22 -8.78
CA ARG A 447 -20.13 48.24 -7.39
C ARG A 447 -21.35 47.33 -7.22
N ASN A 448 -21.35 46.50 -6.18
CA ASN A 448 -22.44 45.55 -5.88
C ASN A 448 -22.86 44.70 -7.09
N GLU A 449 -21.88 44.10 -7.79
CA GLU A 449 -22.08 43.25 -8.98
C GLU A 449 -22.69 43.95 -10.21
N GLY A 450 -22.92 45.28 -10.16
CA GLY A 450 -23.36 46.10 -11.28
C GLY A 450 -22.35 47.17 -11.70
N ASN A 451 -22.42 47.57 -12.97
CA ASN A 451 -21.61 48.68 -13.50
C ASN A 451 -22.27 50.03 -13.17
N LEU A 452 -21.54 50.92 -12.49
CA LEU A 452 -21.94 52.32 -12.24
C LEU A 452 -22.04 53.10 -13.55
N PHE A 453 -21.18 52.77 -14.52
CA PHE A 453 -21.22 53.26 -15.90
C PHE A 453 -20.43 52.29 -16.79
N HIS A 454 -20.64 52.37 -18.10
CA HIS A 454 -19.90 51.57 -19.08
C HIS A 454 -18.66 52.35 -19.52
N PRO A 455 -17.44 51.87 -19.23
CA PRO A 455 -16.23 52.54 -19.65
C PRO A 455 -16.04 52.43 -21.16
N VAL A 456 -15.50 53.49 -21.77
CA VAL A 456 -14.97 53.44 -23.14
C VAL A 456 -13.53 52.94 -23.06
N GLY A 457 -13.21 51.92 -23.86
CA GLY A 457 -11.93 51.17 -23.78
C GLY A 457 -11.94 50.03 -22.76
N ASN A 458 -10.82 49.35 -22.60
CA ASN A 458 -10.63 48.20 -21.70
C ASN A 458 -9.81 48.56 -20.45
N PRO A 459 -10.43 49.12 -19.39
CA PRO A 459 -9.72 49.44 -18.15
C PRO A 459 -9.33 48.17 -17.40
N VAL A 460 -8.04 48.01 -17.10
CA VAL A 460 -7.50 46.86 -16.34
C VAL A 460 -6.55 47.37 -15.25
N PHE A 461 -6.53 46.74 -14.08
CA PHE A 461 -5.52 47.10 -13.08
C PHE A 461 -4.13 46.70 -13.55
N VAL A 462 -3.16 47.59 -13.40
CA VAL A 462 -1.78 47.35 -13.87
C VAL A 462 -1.15 46.12 -13.18
N ARG A 463 -1.47 45.90 -11.90
CA ARG A 463 -0.98 44.75 -11.12
C ARG A 463 -1.40 43.40 -11.70
N ASP A 464 -2.54 43.33 -12.38
CA ASP A 464 -3.08 42.08 -12.96
C ASP A 464 -2.34 41.69 -14.26
N LEU A 465 -1.55 42.61 -14.83
CA LEU A 465 -0.74 42.40 -16.03
C LEU A 465 0.70 41.94 -15.71
N LEU A 466 1.07 41.91 -14.43
CA LEU A 466 2.38 41.47 -13.98
C LEU A 466 2.42 39.95 -13.79
N ILE A 467 3.45 39.32 -14.34
CA ILE A 467 3.73 37.88 -14.19
C ILE A 467 4.94 37.72 -13.28
N PHE A 468 4.78 37.01 -12.17
CA PHE A 468 5.84 36.78 -11.19
C PHE A 468 6.46 35.38 -11.39
N PRO A 469 7.71 35.26 -11.88
CA PRO A 469 8.36 33.97 -12.06
C PRO A 469 8.78 33.30 -10.74
N GLU A 470 9.10 34.09 -9.72
CA GLU A 470 9.60 33.66 -8.41
C GLU A 470 8.88 34.47 -7.31
N HIS A 471 8.69 33.86 -6.12
CA HIS A 471 8.12 34.51 -4.92
C HIS A 471 6.81 35.29 -5.15
N ALA A 472 5.85 34.70 -5.86
CA ALA A 472 4.64 35.39 -6.35
C ALA A 472 3.85 36.16 -5.26
N GLU A 473 3.67 35.58 -4.07
CA GLU A 473 2.93 36.24 -2.96
C GLU A 473 3.66 37.49 -2.45
N SER A 474 4.96 37.37 -2.17
CA SER A 474 5.80 38.48 -1.72
C SER A 474 5.89 39.57 -2.78
N CYS A 475 6.10 39.20 -4.05
CA CYS A 475 6.13 40.13 -5.16
C CYS A 475 4.80 40.86 -5.31
N ASN A 476 3.67 40.16 -5.23
CA ASN A 476 2.36 40.77 -5.34
C ASN A 476 2.13 41.86 -4.27
N MET A 477 2.56 41.63 -3.02
CA MET A 477 2.47 42.64 -1.96
C MET A 477 3.34 43.87 -2.23
N VAL A 478 4.58 43.66 -2.72
CA VAL A 478 5.49 44.76 -3.07
C VAL A 478 4.91 45.60 -4.18
N PHE A 479 4.47 44.96 -5.28
CA PHE A 479 3.89 45.67 -6.42
C PHE A 479 2.54 46.31 -6.10
N ALA A 480 1.73 45.72 -5.21
CA ALA A 480 0.51 46.35 -4.72
C ALA A 480 0.80 47.66 -3.97
N SER A 481 1.88 47.71 -3.18
CA SER A 481 2.29 48.95 -2.50
C SER A 481 2.84 50.01 -3.46
N LEU A 482 3.56 49.60 -4.51
CA LEU A 482 4.21 50.53 -5.44
C LEU A 482 3.24 51.09 -6.49
N LEU A 483 2.38 50.23 -7.04
CA LEU A 483 1.44 50.59 -8.10
C LEU A 483 0.09 51.07 -7.56
N GLY A 484 -0.27 50.68 -6.33
CA GLY A 484 -1.58 50.96 -5.75
C GLY A 484 -2.73 50.52 -6.66
N ASP A 485 -3.71 51.40 -6.83
CA ASP A 485 -4.89 51.18 -7.69
C ASP A 485 -4.70 51.73 -9.12
N THR A 486 -3.47 51.79 -9.63
CA THR A 486 -3.21 52.29 -10.99
C THR A 486 -3.89 51.43 -12.05
N ILE A 487 -4.58 52.08 -13.00
CA ILE A 487 -5.37 51.43 -14.06
C ILE A 487 -4.73 51.75 -15.42
N LEU A 488 -4.65 50.73 -16.27
CA LEU A 488 -4.30 50.85 -17.68
C LEU A 488 -5.58 50.95 -18.52
N VAL A 489 -5.60 51.88 -19.47
CA VAL A 489 -6.66 52.08 -20.47
C VAL A 489 -6.00 52.11 -21.86
N ASP A 490 -6.77 51.98 -22.94
CA ASP A 490 -6.21 51.91 -24.30
C ASP A 490 -5.60 53.25 -24.74
N ASP A 491 -6.39 54.33 -24.72
CA ASP A 491 -6.01 55.66 -25.21
C ASP A 491 -6.39 56.81 -24.26
N LEU A 492 -5.95 58.03 -24.59
CA LEU A 492 -6.15 59.22 -23.75
C LEU A 492 -7.62 59.66 -23.68
N ASP A 493 -8.39 59.54 -24.77
CA ASP A 493 -9.79 59.95 -24.81
C ASP A 493 -10.64 58.99 -23.97
N SER A 494 -10.39 57.69 -24.11
CA SER A 494 -10.94 56.63 -23.26
C SER A 494 -10.59 56.85 -21.78
N ALA A 495 -9.35 57.21 -21.46
CA ALA A 495 -8.93 57.50 -20.08
C ALA A 495 -9.63 58.75 -19.50
N ASN A 496 -9.80 59.81 -20.30
CA ASN A 496 -10.56 60.99 -19.90
C ASN A 496 -12.04 60.68 -19.67
N HIS A 497 -12.65 59.88 -20.55
CA HIS A 497 -14.01 59.41 -20.40
C HIS A 497 -14.18 58.58 -19.12
N TYR A 498 -13.27 57.64 -18.88
CA TYR A 498 -13.24 56.81 -17.68
C TYR A 498 -13.18 57.66 -16.41
N ARG A 499 -12.23 58.61 -16.36
CA ARG A 499 -12.11 59.54 -15.23
C ARG A 499 -13.39 60.32 -14.98
N LYS A 500 -14.03 60.84 -16.04
CA LYS A 500 -15.29 61.60 -15.94
C LYS A 500 -16.37 60.74 -15.28
N GLY A 501 -16.55 59.49 -15.73
CA GLY A 501 -17.49 58.54 -15.14
C GLY A 501 -17.21 58.26 -13.65
N VAL A 502 -15.96 57.93 -13.31
CA VAL A 502 -15.58 57.62 -11.91
C VAL A 502 -15.85 58.81 -10.97
N VAL A 503 -15.48 60.02 -11.39
CA VAL A 503 -15.67 61.24 -10.58
C VAL A 503 -17.16 61.59 -10.47
N GLN A 504 -17.95 61.43 -11.53
CA GLN A 504 -19.41 61.62 -11.49
C GLN A 504 -20.10 60.65 -10.54
N SER A 505 -19.60 59.42 -10.44
CA SER A 505 -20.07 58.43 -9.46
C SER A 505 -19.60 58.69 -8.01
N LYS A 506 -18.96 59.85 -7.74
CA LYS A 506 -18.43 60.25 -6.42
C LYS A 506 -17.36 59.29 -5.87
N VAL A 507 -16.59 58.65 -6.75
CA VAL A 507 -15.47 57.77 -6.38
C VAL A 507 -14.15 58.47 -6.68
N GLN A 508 -13.13 58.27 -5.83
CA GLN A 508 -11.79 58.80 -6.09
C GLN A 508 -11.15 58.05 -7.26
N CYS A 509 -10.78 58.78 -8.32
CA CYS A 509 -10.15 58.19 -9.50
C CYS A 509 -8.64 57.99 -9.25
N PRO A 510 -8.13 56.75 -9.39
CA PRO A 510 -6.70 56.48 -9.26
C PRO A 510 -5.91 57.05 -10.46
N THR A 511 -4.59 56.86 -10.47
CA THR A 511 -3.78 57.21 -11.63
C THR A 511 -4.16 56.32 -12.81
N LEU A 512 -4.35 56.92 -13.98
CA LEU A 512 -4.61 56.23 -15.24
C LEU A 512 -3.38 56.30 -16.13
N LEU A 513 -3.05 55.17 -16.73
CA LEU A 513 -2.00 55.00 -17.73
C LEU A 513 -2.67 54.56 -19.04
N THR A 514 -2.17 55.04 -20.17
CA THR A 514 -2.64 54.59 -21.49
C THR A 514 -1.61 53.67 -22.14
N ARG A 515 -2.02 52.77 -23.03
CA ARG A 515 -1.08 51.95 -23.83
C ARG A 515 -0.17 52.82 -24.71
N HIS A 516 -0.69 53.95 -25.18
CA HIS A 516 0.07 54.92 -25.98
C HIS A 516 1.11 55.74 -25.20
N GLY A 517 1.10 55.66 -23.87
CA GLY A 517 2.14 56.27 -23.03
C GLY A 517 1.77 57.59 -22.39
N GLU A 518 0.49 57.93 -22.30
CA GLU A 518 0.02 59.07 -21.52
C GLU A 518 -0.31 58.68 -20.07
N ARG A 519 -0.12 59.62 -19.14
CA ARG A 519 -0.49 59.48 -17.73
C ARG A 519 -1.45 60.58 -17.30
N ILE A 520 -2.57 60.18 -16.71
CA ILE A 520 -3.48 61.06 -15.96
C ILE A 520 -3.29 60.77 -14.48
N ARG A 521 -2.72 61.71 -13.73
CA ARG A 521 -2.52 61.54 -12.28
C ARG A 521 -3.87 61.51 -11.55
N SER A 522 -3.90 60.94 -10.35
CA SER A 522 -5.12 60.88 -9.50
C SER A 522 -5.77 62.25 -9.26
N ASN A 523 -4.97 63.31 -9.15
CA ASN A 523 -5.43 64.70 -9.03
C ASN A 523 -5.95 65.32 -10.36
N GLY A 524 -5.94 64.57 -11.46
CA GLY A 524 -6.46 64.99 -12.77
C GLY A 524 -5.48 65.78 -13.62
N LYS A 525 -4.20 65.88 -13.21
CA LYS A 525 -3.16 66.50 -14.05
C LYS A 525 -2.74 65.53 -15.17
N PHE A 526 -2.83 66.00 -16.41
CA PHE A 526 -2.37 65.29 -17.61
C PHE A 526 -1.71 66.29 -18.59
N GLY A 527 -0.93 65.79 -19.55
CA GLY A 527 -0.17 66.61 -20.50
C GLY A 527 1.22 67.06 -20.02
N GLY A 528 2.07 67.48 -20.96
CA GLY A 528 3.48 67.83 -20.72
C GLY A 528 4.44 66.63 -20.79
N LEU A 529 5.73 66.91 -20.98
CA LEU A 529 6.78 65.89 -21.17
C LEU A 529 6.85 64.88 -20.01
N GLN A 530 6.52 65.30 -18.79
CA GLN A 530 6.52 64.44 -17.59
C GLN A 530 5.32 63.49 -17.49
N ASN A 531 4.30 63.64 -18.35
CA ASN A 531 3.13 62.76 -18.39
C ASN A 531 3.06 61.99 -19.72
N LYS A 532 4.17 61.96 -20.47
CA LYS A 532 4.35 61.16 -21.67
C LYS A 532 5.53 60.21 -21.48
N ALA A 533 5.29 58.91 -21.69
CA ALA A 533 6.30 57.88 -21.59
C ALA A 533 7.34 58.07 -22.71
N PRO A 534 8.65 57.99 -22.40
CA PRO A 534 9.68 57.98 -23.42
C PRO A 534 9.64 56.66 -24.22
N SER A 535 10.32 56.61 -25.36
CA SER A 535 10.50 55.35 -26.10
C SER A 535 11.25 54.33 -25.26
N ILE A 536 11.00 53.04 -25.52
CA ILE A 536 11.57 51.93 -24.74
C ILE A 536 13.12 51.96 -24.70
N GLU A 537 13.76 52.38 -25.79
CA GLU A 537 15.22 52.55 -25.90
C GLU A 537 15.76 53.61 -24.92
N LYS A 538 15.00 54.68 -24.69
CA LYS A 538 15.40 55.78 -23.78
C LYS A 538 15.32 55.38 -22.31
N LEU A 539 14.65 54.27 -21.99
CA LEU A 539 14.64 53.71 -20.63
C LEU A 539 15.96 52.99 -20.30
N ARG A 540 16.93 52.91 -21.24
CA ARG A 540 18.28 52.36 -21.02
C ARG A 540 18.27 50.98 -20.35
N GLY A 541 17.29 50.15 -20.71
CA GLY A 541 17.16 48.79 -20.20
C GLY A 541 16.53 48.65 -18.80
N GLN A 542 16.06 49.75 -18.20
CA GLN A 542 15.17 49.75 -17.03
C GLN A 542 13.74 49.44 -17.46
N VAL A 543 13.55 48.27 -18.05
CA VAL A 543 12.26 47.77 -18.51
C VAL A 543 12.09 46.36 -17.98
N PHE A 544 10.87 45.99 -17.60
CA PHE A 544 10.56 44.61 -17.22
C PHE A 544 10.97 43.62 -18.31
N GLY A 545 11.13 42.34 -17.96
CA GLY A 545 11.33 41.28 -18.95
C GLY A 545 10.02 40.86 -19.62
N ALA A 546 10.10 40.24 -20.80
CA ALA A 546 8.98 39.47 -21.36
C ALA A 546 9.03 38.03 -20.82
N PRO A 547 7.87 37.42 -20.51
CA PRO A 547 7.80 36.02 -20.09
C PRO A 547 8.19 35.07 -21.21
N LEU A 548 8.44 33.81 -20.84
CA LEU A 548 8.58 32.75 -21.85
C LEU A 548 7.22 32.53 -22.55
N PRO A 549 7.23 32.22 -23.86
CA PRO A 549 5.99 31.94 -24.60
C PRO A 549 5.17 30.82 -23.96
N LYS A 550 3.84 30.87 -24.09
CA LYS A 550 2.94 29.82 -23.58
C LYS A 550 3.29 28.44 -24.13
N GLU A 551 3.80 28.40 -25.37
CA GLU A 551 4.34 27.22 -26.03
C GLU A 551 5.43 26.52 -25.20
N TYR A 552 6.30 27.26 -24.53
CA TYR A 552 7.35 26.70 -23.67
C TYR A 552 6.76 25.83 -22.55
N GLN A 553 5.70 26.33 -21.88
CA GLN A 553 5.05 25.59 -20.81
C GLN A 553 4.30 24.36 -21.33
N THR A 554 3.65 24.48 -22.49
CA THR A 554 2.99 23.37 -23.17
C THR A 554 3.99 22.27 -23.54
N THR A 555 5.12 22.64 -24.15
CA THR A 555 6.20 21.71 -24.52
C THR A 555 6.82 21.05 -23.29
N CYS A 556 7.04 21.78 -22.19
CA CYS A 556 7.46 21.20 -20.91
C CYS A 556 6.49 20.13 -20.38
N LYS A 557 5.18 20.40 -20.42
CA LYS A 557 4.15 19.44 -20.03
C LYS A 557 4.16 18.20 -20.94
N GLN A 558 4.28 18.39 -22.25
CA GLN A 558 4.39 17.31 -23.22
C GLN A 558 5.62 16.42 -22.94
N ILE A 559 6.81 17.00 -22.74
CA ILE A 559 8.04 16.25 -22.41
C ILE A 559 7.84 15.42 -21.14
N LYS A 560 7.28 16.00 -20.08
CA LYS A 560 7.05 15.31 -18.81
C LYS A 560 6.10 14.12 -18.98
N LEU A 561 5.02 14.27 -19.74
CA LEU A 561 4.07 13.20 -20.01
C LEU A 561 4.67 12.11 -20.91
N LEU A 562 5.45 12.47 -21.93
CA LEU A 562 6.16 11.52 -22.78
C LEU A 562 7.16 10.67 -21.98
N GLN A 563 7.90 11.27 -21.04
CA GLN A 563 8.79 10.54 -20.13
C GLN A 563 8.03 9.55 -19.24
N GLN A 564 6.87 9.96 -18.71
CA GLN A 564 6.02 9.07 -17.92
C GLN A 564 5.47 7.91 -18.76
N LEU A 565 5.10 8.18 -20.02
CA LEU A 565 4.62 7.18 -20.95
C LEU A 565 5.72 6.16 -21.31
N SER A 566 6.93 6.62 -21.60
CA SER A 566 8.10 5.75 -21.86
C SER A 566 8.32 4.78 -20.71
N VAL A 567 8.39 5.29 -19.47
CA VAL A 567 8.55 4.44 -18.27
C VAL A 567 7.36 3.50 -18.07
N ALA A 568 6.13 3.95 -18.36
CA ALA A 568 4.94 3.10 -18.25
C ALA A 568 4.98 1.93 -19.24
N ILE A 569 5.35 2.19 -20.51
CA ILE A 569 5.45 1.18 -21.56
C ILE A 569 6.54 0.16 -21.21
N GLN A 570 7.71 0.60 -20.76
CA GLN A 570 8.78 -0.31 -20.34
C GLN A 570 8.30 -1.24 -19.21
N LYS A 571 7.63 -0.68 -18.20
CA LYS A 571 7.08 -1.49 -17.11
C LYS A 571 5.96 -2.43 -17.56
N THR A 572 5.16 -2.06 -18.56
CA THR A 572 4.17 -2.97 -19.16
C THR A 572 4.87 -4.13 -19.87
N TRP A 573 5.95 -3.85 -20.61
CA TRP A 573 6.74 -4.87 -21.28
C TRP A 573 7.41 -5.84 -20.30
N GLU A 574 8.02 -5.33 -19.22
CA GLU A 574 8.63 -6.16 -18.16
C GLU A 574 7.58 -7.10 -17.53
N ARG A 575 6.42 -6.56 -17.13
CA ARG A 575 5.34 -7.37 -16.55
C ARG A 575 4.76 -8.38 -17.53
N GLN A 576 4.62 -8.00 -18.80
CA GLN A 576 4.16 -8.91 -19.85
C GLN A 576 5.15 -10.07 -20.02
N LYS A 577 6.45 -9.78 -20.02
CA LYS A 577 7.50 -10.80 -20.07
C LYS A 577 7.43 -11.75 -18.87
N ASP A 578 7.22 -11.24 -17.66
CA ASP A 578 7.09 -12.07 -16.45
C ASP A 578 5.87 -12.98 -16.54
N TYR A 579 4.73 -12.44 -16.97
CA TYR A 579 3.51 -13.21 -17.23
C TYR A 579 3.73 -14.30 -18.27
N ASP A 580 4.32 -13.97 -19.42
CA ASP A 580 4.58 -14.93 -20.51
C ASP A 580 5.57 -16.00 -20.09
N SER A 581 6.60 -15.64 -19.33
CA SER A 581 7.58 -16.58 -18.77
C SER A 581 6.92 -17.57 -17.81
N HIS A 582 6.04 -17.09 -16.92
CA HIS A 582 5.31 -17.96 -16.00
C HIS A 582 4.27 -18.83 -16.72
N MET A 583 3.63 -18.31 -17.77
CA MET A 583 2.73 -19.10 -18.63
C MET A 583 3.48 -20.19 -19.40
N GLN A 584 4.73 -19.96 -19.79
CA GLN A 584 5.60 -20.99 -20.38
C GLN A 584 6.00 -22.03 -19.35
N TYR A 585 6.34 -21.62 -18.12
CA TYR A 585 6.61 -22.54 -17.00
C TYR A 585 5.41 -23.48 -16.73
N MET A 586 4.19 -22.95 -16.74
CA MET A 586 2.98 -23.77 -16.57
C MET A 586 2.74 -24.77 -17.72
N LYS A 587 3.28 -24.50 -18.91
CA LYS A 587 3.23 -25.39 -20.08
C LYS A 587 4.44 -26.33 -20.18
N SER A 588 5.41 -26.20 -19.27
CA SER A 588 6.63 -27.00 -19.24
C SER A 588 6.32 -28.50 -19.09
N PRO A 589 7.22 -29.39 -19.57
CA PRO A 589 7.07 -30.82 -19.36
C PRO A 589 6.99 -31.18 -17.87
N GLU A 590 7.77 -30.52 -17.01
CA GLU A 590 7.78 -30.75 -15.56
C GLU A 590 6.41 -30.51 -14.92
N MET A 591 5.73 -29.40 -15.25
CA MET A 591 4.40 -29.12 -14.69
C MET A 591 3.31 -30.02 -15.28
N LYS A 592 3.43 -30.41 -16.55
CA LYS A 592 2.53 -31.41 -17.16
C LYS A 592 2.68 -32.78 -16.51
N GLU A 593 3.92 -33.18 -16.19
CA GLU A 593 4.22 -34.42 -15.47
C GLU A 593 3.60 -34.39 -14.07
N LYS A 594 3.79 -33.32 -13.30
CA LYS A 594 3.15 -33.17 -11.98
C LYS A 594 1.62 -33.23 -12.06
N GLN A 595 1.02 -32.63 -13.08
CA GLN A 595 -0.44 -32.69 -13.28
C GLN A 595 -0.91 -34.09 -13.70
N GLN A 596 -0.08 -34.84 -14.43
CA GLN A 596 -0.36 -36.24 -14.77
C GLN A 596 -0.21 -37.16 -13.55
N GLU A 597 0.84 -36.97 -12.75
CA GLU A 597 1.08 -37.71 -11.51
C GLU A 597 -0.06 -37.48 -10.52
N LEU A 598 -0.51 -36.22 -10.34
CA LEU A 598 -1.69 -35.91 -9.54
C LEU A 598 -2.92 -36.71 -10.00
N ARG A 599 -3.21 -36.72 -11.31
CA ARG A 599 -4.35 -37.48 -11.86
C ARG A 599 -4.20 -38.98 -11.62
N GLN A 600 -3.00 -39.52 -11.73
CA GLN A 600 -2.72 -40.93 -11.46
C GLN A 600 -2.92 -41.27 -9.98
N GLN A 601 -2.38 -40.44 -9.07
CA GLN A 601 -2.56 -40.60 -7.63
C GLN A 601 -4.04 -40.51 -7.22
N GLU A 602 -4.82 -39.62 -7.83
CA GLU A 602 -6.27 -39.52 -7.57
C GLU A 602 -7.07 -40.75 -8.04
N VAL A 603 -6.65 -41.38 -9.15
CA VAL A 603 -7.25 -42.66 -9.59
C VAL A 603 -6.85 -43.78 -8.64
N GLU A 604 -5.56 -43.88 -8.28
CA GLU A 604 -5.07 -44.89 -7.36
C GLU A 604 -5.71 -44.78 -5.96
N LEU A 605 -5.90 -43.55 -5.46
CA LEU A 605 -6.59 -43.29 -4.21
C LEU A 605 -8.03 -43.81 -4.25
N ARG A 606 -8.77 -43.52 -5.34
CA ARG A 606 -10.15 -44.00 -5.52
C ARG A 606 -10.22 -45.52 -5.58
N ASP A 607 -9.29 -46.18 -6.27
CA ASP A 607 -9.23 -47.64 -6.33
C ASP A 607 -8.95 -48.26 -4.96
N ILE A 608 -8.07 -47.64 -4.15
CA ILE A 608 -7.76 -48.09 -2.79
C ILE A 608 -8.97 -47.88 -1.86
N GLU A 609 -9.66 -46.74 -1.95
CA GLU A 609 -10.89 -46.47 -1.19
C GLU A 609 -12.01 -47.44 -1.56
N GLN A 610 -12.17 -47.77 -2.85
CA GLN A 610 -13.13 -48.76 -3.30
C GLN A 610 -12.79 -50.15 -2.77
N LYS A 611 -11.51 -50.57 -2.80
CA LYS A 611 -11.07 -51.85 -2.21
C LYS A 611 -11.25 -51.91 -0.70
N LEU A 612 -10.98 -50.80 0.00
CA LEU A 612 -11.17 -50.67 1.44
C LEU A 612 -12.64 -50.72 1.87
N THR A 613 -13.58 -50.35 1.00
CA THR A 613 -15.03 -50.45 1.25
C THR A 613 -15.62 -51.80 0.82
N SER A 614 -14.94 -52.55 -0.07
CA SER A 614 -15.43 -53.82 -0.62
C SER A 614 -14.73 -55.08 -0.08
N THR A 615 -13.86 -54.96 0.92
CA THR A 615 -13.22 -56.13 1.56
C THR A 615 -14.28 -56.93 2.35
N PRO A 616 -14.66 -58.15 1.94
CA PRO A 616 -15.77 -58.87 2.58
C PRO A 616 -15.36 -59.51 3.91
N VAL A 617 -16.27 -59.44 4.88
CA VAL A 617 -16.26 -60.23 6.12
C VAL A 617 -16.18 -61.72 5.79
N ARG A 618 -15.16 -62.41 6.31
CA ARG A 618 -15.03 -63.86 6.13
C ARG A 618 -15.85 -64.53 7.23
N SER A 619 -17.14 -64.75 6.97
CA SER A 619 -18.00 -65.55 7.85
C SER A 619 -17.49 -67.00 7.87
N PHE A 620 -16.89 -67.44 8.97
CA PHE A 620 -16.62 -68.87 9.19
C PHE A 620 -17.82 -69.52 9.90
N PRO A 621 -18.22 -70.75 9.49
CA PRO A 621 -19.34 -71.46 10.09
C PRO A 621 -19.01 -71.94 11.51
N ALA A 622 -20.02 -71.92 12.38
CA ALA A 622 -19.95 -72.37 13.76
C ALA A 622 -19.36 -73.79 13.89
N SER A 623 -18.43 -73.92 14.83
CA SER A 623 -17.72 -75.15 15.17
C SER A 623 -18.69 -76.26 15.61
N ALA A 624 -18.40 -77.48 15.14
CA ALA A 624 -19.15 -78.70 15.38
C ALA A 624 -19.24 -79.06 16.88
N ALA A 625 -20.47 -79.17 17.38
CA ALA A 625 -20.77 -79.91 18.60
C ALA A 625 -21.17 -81.35 18.22
N LYS A 626 -20.40 -82.33 18.69
CA LYS A 626 -20.90 -83.71 18.95
C LYS A 626 -21.65 -83.67 20.30
N PRO A 627 -22.72 -84.46 20.55
CA PRO A 627 -22.59 -85.93 20.59
C PRO A 627 -23.82 -86.81 20.25
N SER A 628 -23.52 -88.11 20.27
CA SER A 628 -24.32 -89.33 20.59
C SER A 628 -25.38 -89.90 19.62
N ASN A 629 -25.10 -91.18 19.28
CA ASN A 629 -25.93 -92.25 18.73
C ASN A 629 -27.40 -92.28 19.17
N VAL A 630 -28.31 -92.78 18.32
CA VAL A 630 -29.00 -94.11 18.42
C VAL A 630 -29.85 -94.35 17.15
N ASP A 631 -29.61 -95.52 16.54
CA ASP A 631 -30.41 -96.45 15.72
C ASP A 631 -31.51 -96.08 14.70
N ALA A 632 -31.48 -96.93 13.66
CA ALA A 632 -32.57 -97.61 12.96
C ALA A 632 -33.16 -97.00 11.67
N ALA A 633 -32.81 -97.70 10.59
CA ALA A 633 -33.70 -98.24 9.54
C ALA A 633 -34.53 -97.28 8.67
N ASP A 634 -34.20 -97.24 7.38
CA ASP A 634 -34.93 -97.94 6.30
C ASP A 634 -34.98 -97.10 4.99
N SER A 635 -34.24 -97.58 3.99
CA SER A 635 -34.54 -97.78 2.54
C SER A 635 -35.44 -96.77 1.72
N PRO A 636 -35.47 -96.81 0.37
CA PRO A 636 -34.87 -95.75 -0.45
C PRO A 636 -35.85 -95.21 -1.55
N PRO A 637 -35.50 -95.06 -2.84
CA PRO A 637 -35.25 -93.78 -3.50
C PRO A 637 -36.18 -93.51 -4.71
N ALA A 638 -36.13 -92.30 -5.28
CA ALA A 638 -36.58 -92.06 -6.65
C ALA A 638 -35.77 -90.92 -7.29
N LYS A 639 -34.80 -91.24 -8.15
CA LYS A 639 -34.94 -91.46 -9.61
C LYS A 639 -34.89 -90.16 -10.41
N ARG A 640 -33.81 -90.07 -11.23
CA ARG A 640 -33.78 -89.71 -12.67
C ARG A 640 -34.22 -88.28 -13.03
N ALA A 641 -33.69 -87.59 -14.03
CA ALA A 641 -32.78 -87.95 -15.13
C ALA A 641 -32.18 -86.65 -15.71
N ARG A 642 -30.93 -86.72 -16.18
CA ARG A 642 -30.51 -86.57 -17.60
C ARG A 642 -30.50 -85.13 -18.14
N ARG A 643 -29.34 -84.45 -18.17
CA ARG A 643 -28.17 -84.57 -19.09
C ARG A 643 -28.38 -83.89 -20.45
N LYS A 644 -27.50 -82.91 -20.71
CA LYS A 644 -26.78 -82.54 -21.95
C LYS A 644 -26.97 -81.07 -22.33
N THR A 645 -25.98 -80.20 -22.14
CA THR A 645 -24.78 -79.92 -22.99
C THR A 645 -25.07 -79.54 -24.45
N ARG A 646 -24.82 -78.28 -24.79
CA ARG A 646 -23.82 -77.75 -25.77
C ARG A 646 -24.29 -76.34 -26.20
N ARG A 647 -23.51 -75.27 -26.00
CA ARG A 647 -22.24 -74.84 -26.63
C ARG A 647 -22.52 -73.84 -27.77
N ALA A 648 -22.12 -72.59 -27.49
CA ALA A 648 -21.53 -71.54 -28.33
C ALA A 648 -22.02 -71.32 -29.78
N LEU A 649 -22.28 -70.05 -30.11
CA LEU A 649 -21.66 -69.20 -31.14
C LEU A 649 -22.48 -67.89 -31.09
N GLY A 650 -21.91 -66.70 -30.84
CA GLY A 650 -20.91 -66.04 -31.66
C GLY A 650 -21.62 -65.10 -32.63
N LYS A 651 -21.51 -63.77 -32.43
CA LYS A 651 -21.56 -62.71 -33.46
C LYS A 651 -21.51 -61.32 -32.81
N SER A 652 -20.39 -60.63 -33.04
CA SER A 652 -20.34 -59.18 -33.31
C SER A 652 -20.87 -58.94 -34.75
N PRO A 653 -21.24 -57.71 -35.20
CA PRO A 653 -20.30 -56.57 -35.28
C PRO A 653 -20.89 -55.15 -35.11
N THR A 654 -19.97 -54.19 -34.96
CA THR A 654 -19.95 -52.79 -35.46
C THR A 654 -21.11 -51.85 -35.11
N SER A 655 -20.81 -50.80 -34.33
CA SER A 655 -20.41 -49.47 -34.83
C SER A 655 -19.69 -48.69 -33.73
#